data_AF-A0AAQ6IUH9-F1
#
_entry.id   AF-A0AAQ6IUH9-F1
#
_cell.length_a   1.000
_cell.length_b   1.000
_cell.length_c   1.000
_cell.angle_alpha   90.00
_cell.angle_beta   90.00
_cell.angle_gamma   90.00
#
_symmetry.space_group_name_H-M   'P 1'
#
loop_
_entity.id
_entity.type
_entity.pdbx_description
1 polymer ?
#
loop_
_entity_poly.entity_id
_entity_poly.type
_entity_poly.pdbx_seq_one_letter_code
_entity_poly.pdbx_strand_id
1 'polypeptide(L)'
;NLIQQTQSKLPSYLSTLVSGQIRYSIPEEMRKGLFVGDLAKDLGLNVKRLVSGRARLVLDGDNKYVALDQNKGHIVVNERIDREKICAKKSPCSFSLEIVLEDPLELFSITTEIQDVNDHAPAFPKKEINLEISESTPTGTVFLLDSAADPDVGINSLQSYSLKANEHFVLKQHTRSDGSKYAEMMLQSSLDREKQSKHTLILTAVDGGEPQRSGRVKIHVSVLDANDNAPVFTESIYRASVLENVLRGTVIARVSATDADQGYNGNVTYSFTHLEEDSSCPFEINSYTGEVKLTGVIDYEVTPNYEINIQARDPWGVVGASKLIIEIADVNDNSPVITMASYSGKISEDSTPGTVVALISVQDKDSGKNGQVRLNIEENLPFKIKSSLRNYYTLVTDQNLDREKRSKYNITLTATDEGSPSLSTKKTFYLKVSDVNDNSPVFSQSSYSALIAENNYPGDSVLSVYAKDLDENHNARISYILEDCEIGGSPVSEFVSVSAENGVIRAVRSFDYEQIKQLVFTVKAQDGGSPPLTSNVTVKILIQDQNDNPPQVLYPVQTGGSMLAEMVPRSADVGYLVTKVVAVDVDSGQNAWLSYKLQKATDRALFEVGLQNGEIRTIRQVTDKDAVKQRLTVIVEDNGQPSRSATVVVNVAVADSFPEVLSEFTDFPHDKEYNDNLTFYLVLALAVVSFLFITCLVVIISVKIYRWRQSRVLYQSNLPVIPYYPPRYSDTLGTGTLQHVYNYEVCRTTDSRKSDCKFGRAGSQNVLIMDPIYFPLSISLLCVFSFQHIKIIHIHLKLFSLL
;
A
#
# COMPACT_ATOMS: atom_id res chain seq x y z
N ASN A 1 37.49 54.97 -96.53
CA ASN A 1 36.85 54.46 -97.76
C ASN A 1 36.21 55.61 -98.50
N LEU A 2 36.50 55.65 -99.80
CA LEU A 2 36.30 56.72 -100.77
C LEU A 2 34.91 57.38 -100.72
N ILE A 3 34.86 58.68 -101.01
CA ILE A 3 34.23 59.25 -102.21
C ILE A 3 34.89 60.62 -102.49
N GLN A 4 35.49 60.73 -103.67
CA GLN A 4 35.95 61.97 -104.31
C GLN A 4 34.74 62.74 -104.86
N GLN A 5 34.79 64.07 -104.85
CA GLN A 5 34.64 64.82 -106.10
C GLN A 5 35.19 66.26 -106.02
N THR A 6 36.24 66.44 -106.79
CA THR A 6 36.83 67.63 -107.40
C THR A 6 35.79 68.54 -108.08
N GLN A 7 35.90 69.87 -108.09
CA GLN A 7 36.46 70.76 -109.14
C GLN A 7 35.72 72.11 -108.93
N SER A 8 36.16 73.31 -109.32
CA SER A 8 37.26 73.83 -110.13
C SER A 8 37.37 75.34 -109.84
N LYS A 9 38.53 75.88 -110.18
CA LYS A 9 38.97 77.27 -109.99
C LYS A 9 38.88 78.00 -111.35
N LEU A 10 38.94 79.35 -111.28
CA LEU A 10 39.50 80.31 -112.26
C LEU A 10 38.52 81.08 -113.22
N PRO A 11 38.90 82.27 -113.76
CA PRO A 11 38.70 83.60 -113.16
C PRO A 11 38.20 84.68 -114.16
N SER A 12 37.93 85.93 -113.73
CA SER A 12 38.26 87.15 -114.53
C SER A 12 37.93 88.47 -113.80
N TYR A 13 39.02 89.21 -113.52
CA TYR A 13 39.28 90.66 -113.65
C TYR A 13 38.28 91.77 -113.26
N LEU A 14 38.89 92.76 -112.57
CA LEU A 14 38.57 94.19 -112.43
C LEU A 14 37.56 94.61 -111.34
N SER A 15 38.09 94.93 -110.17
CA SER A 15 38.20 96.32 -109.64
C SER A 15 38.33 96.28 -108.12
N THR A 16 39.32 96.99 -107.59
CA THR A 16 39.51 97.18 -106.16
C THR A 16 38.40 98.07 -105.61
N LEU A 17 37.42 97.46 -104.95
CA LEU A 17 36.54 98.11 -103.97
C LEU A 17 36.84 97.47 -102.61
N VAL A 18 37.58 98.19 -101.76
CA VAL A 18 37.75 97.81 -100.36
C VAL A 18 36.38 97.97 -99.70
N SER A 19 35.64 96.87 -99.55
CA SER A 19 34.43 96.82 -98.71
C SER A 19 34.86 96.55 -97.27
N GLY A 20 35.07 97.61 -96.50
CA GLY A 20 35.34 97.51 -95.07
C GLY A 20 34.08 97.11 -94.32
N GLN A 21 33.97 95.85 -93.88
CA GLN A 21 32.94 95.41 -92.95
C GLN A 21 33.39 95.74 -91.52
N ILE A 22 32.66 96.63 -90.84
CA ILE A 22 32.97 96.99 -89.44
C ILE A 22 32.30 95.99 -88.51
N ARG A 23 33.03 95.58 -87.47
CA ARG A 23 32.49 94.77 -86.37
C ARG A 23 32.65 95.50 -85.06
N TYR A 24 31.54 95.72 -84.36
CA TYR A 24 31.54 96.19 -82.98
C TYR A 24 31.19 95.03 -82.06
N SER A 25 31.75 95.05 -80.85
CA SER A 25 31.42 94.11 -79.79
C SER A 25 30.99 94.90 -78.58
N ILE A 26 29.78 94.63 -78.10
CA ILE A 26 29.19 95.32 -76.96
C ILE A 26 28.63 94.30 -75.96
N PRO A 27 28.77 94.55 -74.64
CA PRO A 27 28.01 93.77 -73.67
C PRO A 27 26.51 94.01 -73.91
N GLU A 28 25.71 92.99 -73.63
CA GLU A 28 24.28 93.21 -73.48
C GLU A 28 23.98 94.12 -72.28
N GLU A 29 22.69 94.37 -72.03
CA GLU A 29 22.24 95.06 -70.83
C GLU A 29 22.70 96.53 -70.74
N MET A 30 23.20 97.06 -71.86
CA MET A 30 23.59 98.45 -71.99
C MET A 30 22.37 99.37 -71.93
N ARG A 31 22.51 100.44 -71.13
CA ARG A 31 21.51 101.51 -71.02
C ARG A 31 21.40 102.31 -72.32
N LYS A 32 20.19 102.77 -72.62
CA LYS A 32 19.92 103.68 -73.75
C LYS A 32 20.84 104.90 -73.69
N GLY A 33 21.40 105.26 -74.85
CA GLY A 33 22.29 106.40 -75.05
C GLY A 33 23.78 106.10 -74.85
N LEU A 34 24.15 104.87 -74.43
CA LEU A 34 25.55 104.47 -74.33
C LEU A 34 26.21 104.30 -75.70
N PHE A 35 27.49 104.59 -75.74
CA PHE A 35 28.33 104.51 -76.93
C PHE A 35 28.60 103.07 -77.35
N VAL A 36 28.39 102.75 -78.63
CA VAL A 36 28.66 101.44 -79.26
C VAL A 36 29.94 101.49 -80.08
N GLY A 37 30.15 102.56 -80.86
CA GLY A 37 31.29 102.70 -81.77
C GLY A 37 31.33 104.04 -82.48
N ASP A 38 32.52 104.44 -82.94
CA ASP A 38 32.74 105.71 -83.66
C ASP A 38 32.74 105.42 -85.16
N LEU A 39 31.55 105.53 -85.73
CA LEU A 39 31.31 105.21 -87.13
C LEU A 39 32.06 106.13 -88.09
N ALA A 40 32.07 107.44 -87.80
CA ALA A 40 32.72 108.43 -88.65
C ALA A 40 34.22 108.11 -88.76
N LYS A 41 34.87 107.85 -87.62
CA LYS A 41 36.29 107.51 -87.59
C LYS A 41 36.59 106.19 -88.26
N ASP A 42 35.80 105.15 -87.98
CA ASP A 42 36.10 103.79 -88.42
C ASP A 42 35.81 103.56 -89.92
N LEU A 43 34.87 104.32 -90.49
CA LEU A 43 34.64 104.38 -91.95
C LEU A 43 35.50 105.43 -92.68
N GLY A 44 36.31 106.21 -91.96
CA GLY A 44 37.08 107.31 -92.54
C GLY A 44 36.20 108.45 -93.11
N LEU A 45 34.97 108.58 -92.63
CA LEU A 45 34.00 109.58 -93.06
C LEU A 45 34.08 110.83 -92.17
N ASN A 46 34.05 112.02 -92.79
CA ASN A 46 33.93 113.26 -92.04
C ASN A 46 32.51 113.38 -91.44
N VAL A 47 32.35 113.82 -90.19
CA VAL A 47 31.02 114.02 -89.56
C VAL A 47 30.11 114.93 -90.41
N LYS A 48 30.67 115.93 -91.09
CA LYS A 48 29.90 116.77 -92.04
C LYS A 48 29.28 115.96 -93.19
N ARG A 49 29.94 114.88 -93.62
CA ARG A 49 29.47 113.97 -94.68
C ARG A 49 28.30 113.11 -94.21
N LEU A 50 28.26 112.71 -92.94
CA LEU A 50 27.12 111.96 -92.39
C LEU A 50 25.85 112.80 -92.38
N VAL A 51 25.96 114.09 -92.05
CA VAL A 51 24.83 115.04 -92.07
C VAL A 51 24.44 115.40 -93.50
N SER A 52 25.41 115.76 -94.37
CA SER A 52 25.11 116.15 -95.75
C SER A 52 24.57 114.98 -96.59
N GLY A 53 24.99 113.76 -96.27
CA GLY A 53 24.54 112.52 -96.92
C GLY A 53 23.30 111.87 -96.31
N ARG A 54 22.59 112.55 -95.39
CA ARG A 54 21.40 112.03 -94.70
C ARG A 54 21.60 110.60 -94.18
N ALA A 55 22.75 110.32 -93.54
CA ALA A 55 23.13 108.98 -93.13
C ALA A 55 22.06 108.35 -92.22
N ARG A 56 21.50 107.20 -92.60
CA ARG A 56 20.48 106.50 -91.82
C ARG A 56 20.84 105.04 -91.62
N LEU A 57 20.51 104.52 -90.44
CA LEU A 57 20.59 103.10 -90.12
C LEU A 57 19.35 102.38 -90.63
N VAL A 58 19.58 101.28 -91.33
CA VAL A 58 18.59 100.31 -91.75
C VAL A 58 18.94 99.00 -91.04
N LEU A 59 18.04 98.54 -90.17
CA LEU A 59 18.16 97.27 -89.48
C LEU A 59 17.25 96.27 -90.19
N ASP A 60 17.69 95.01 -90.25
CA ASP A 60 16.87 93.91 -90.73
C ASP A 60 15.86 93.53 -89.62
N GLY A 61 14.62 94.05 -89.73
CA GLY A 61 13.53 93.85 -88.77
C GLY A 61 13.03 95.12 -88.07
N ASP A 62 11.96 94.98 -87.26
CA ASP A 62 11.25 96.11 -86.62
C ASP A 62 11.97 96.67 -85.38
N ASN A 63 12.96 95.96 -84.82
CA ASN A 63 13.59 96.35 -83.55
C ASN A 63 14.78 97.29 -83.78
N LYS A 64 14.73 98.47 -83.17
CA LYS A 64 15.75 99.53 -83.30
C LYS A 64 16.70 99.53 -82.11
N TYR A 65 17.52 98.48 -81.97
CA TYR A 65 18.44 98.34 -80.83
C TYR A 65 19.50 99.44 -80.74
N VAL A 66 19.96 99.94 -81.89
CA VAL A 66 20.98 100.99 -81.98
C VAL A 66 20.52 102.13 -82.88
N ALA A 67 21.01 103.34 -82.61
CA ALA A 67 20.74 104.56 -83.35
C ALA A 67 22.04 105.29 -83.70
N LEU A 68 22.01 106.07 -84.79
CA LEU A 68 23.15 106.84 -85.27
C LEU A 68 22.99 108.28 -84.80
N ASP A 69 23.91 108.76 -83.98
CA ASP A 69 24.06 110.18 -83.70
C ASP A 69 24.83 110.83 -84.87
N GLN A 70 24.08 111.33 -85.85
CA GLN A 70 24.62 111.95 -87.06
C GLN A 70 25.54 113.16 -86.77
N ASN A 71 25.33 113.85 -85.65
CA ASN A 71 26.08 115.06 -85.30
C ASN A 71 27.45 114.75 -84.70
N LYS A 72 27.62 113.56 -84.13
CA LYS A 72 28.89 113.09 -83.55
C LYS A 72 29.55 112.01 -84.38
N GLY A 73 28.79 111.33 -85.23
CA GLY A 73 29.26 110.17 -85.98
C GLY A 73 29.35 108.90 -85.14
N HIS A 74 28.60 108.80 -84.04
CA HIS A 74 28.65 107.66 -83.13
C HIS A 74 27.39 106.80 -83.28
N ILE A 75 27.55 105.48 -83.15
CA ILE A 75 26.43 104.59 -82.90
C ILE A 75 26.20 104.53 -81.39
N VAL A 76 24.96 104.70 -80.98
CA VAL A 76 24.51 104.65 -79.58
C VAL A 76 23.39 103.64 -79.40
N VAL A 77 23.27 103.07 -78.21
CA VAL A 77 22.18 102.16 -77.86
C VAL A 77 20.86 102.92 -77.83
N ASN A 78 19.81 102.42 -78.51
CA ASN A 78 18.48 103.04 -78.53
C ASN A 78 17.46 102.30 -77.67
N GLU A 79 17.57 100.98 -77.56
CA GLU A 79 16.77 100.12 -76.69
C GLU A 79 17.68 99.15 -75.93
N ARG A 80 17.24 98.71 -74.74
CA ARG A 80 17.99 97.73 -73.94
C ARG A 80 18.16 96.46 -74.77
N ILE A 81 19.41 96.03 -74.93
CA ILE A 81 19.76 94.83 -75.67
C ILE A 81 19.77 93.68 -74.67
N ASP A 82 18.88 92.72 -74.87
CA ASP A 82 18.73 91.49 -74.07
C ASP A 82 19.09 90.33 -75.01
N ARG A 83 20.23 89.70 -74.77
CA ARG A 83 20.79 88.67 -75.65
C ARG A 83 19.96 87.40 -75.58
N GLU A 84 19.43 87.04 -74.41
CA GLU A 84 18.62 85.85 -74.18
C GLU A 84 17.34 85.92 -75.02
N LYS A 85 16.76 87.12 -75.20
CA LYS A 85 15.59 87.32 -76.05
C LYS A 85 15.92 87.28 -77.55
N ILE A 86 17.09 87.77 -77.96
CA ILE A 86 17.48 87.86 -79.38
C ILE A 86 17.99 86.52 -79.90
N CYS A 87 18.85 85.86 -79.13
CA CYS A 87 19.61 84.69 -79.55
C CYS A 87 19.31 83.43 -78.72
N ALA A 88 18.60 83.54 -77.60
CA ALA A 88 18.44 82.44 -76.64
C ALA A 88 19.79 81.80 -76.30
N LYS A 89 20.04 80.54 -76.69
CA LYS A 89 21.33 79.86 -76.46
C LYS A 89 22.29 79.90 -77.65
N LYS A 90 21.96 80.61 -78.73
CA LYS A 90 22.80 80.71 -79.92
C LYS A 90 24.00 81.62 -79.63
N SER A 91 25.20 81.07 -79.80
CA SER A 91 26.48 81.78 -79.66
C SER A 91 27.39 81.45 -80.86
N PRO A 92 28.06 82.43 -81.51
CA PRO A 92 28.05 83.87 -81.19
C PRO A 92 26.71 84.54 -81.52
N CYS A 93 26.32 85.53 -80.70
CA CYS A 93 25.11 86.33 -80.91
C CYS A 93 25.47 87.64 -81.62
N SER A 94 24.93 87.86 -82.80
CA SER A 94 25.21 89.08 -83.56
C SER A 94 24.01 89.50 -84.38
N PHE A 95 23.80 90.81 -84.52
CA PHE A 95 22.87 91.38 -85.49
C PHE A 95 23.63 92.28 -86.46
N SER A 96 23.20 92.28 -87.72
CA SER A 96 23.79 93.11 -88.76
C SER A 96 22.88 94.28 -89.08
N LEU A 97 23.49 95.40 -89.40
CA LEU A 97 22.82 96.63 -89.78
C LEU A 97 23.53 97.27 -90.97
N GLU A 98 22.80 98.04 -91.74
CA GLU A 98 23.28 98.69 -92.95
C GLU A 98 23.14 100.20 -92.77
N ILE A 99 24.18 100.94 -93.13
CA ILE A 99 24.14 102.39 -93.14
C ILE A 99 24.07 102.84 -94.58
N VAL A 100 23.07 103.66 -94.87
CA VAL A 100 22.84 104.25 -96.18
C VAL A 100 23.20 105.73 -96.10
N LEU A 101 24.16 106.16 -96.93
CA LEU A 101 24.42 107.56 -97.23
C LEU A 101 23.90 107.85 -98.63
N GLU A 102 23.33 109.03 -98.84
CA GLU A 102 22.82 109.50 -100.12
C GLU A 102 23.74 110.59 -100.70
N ASP A 103 23.68 110.76 -102.02
CA ASP A 103 24.33 111.84 -102.79
C ASP A 103 25.86 112.02 -102.56
N PRO A 104 26.73 111.08 -103.01
CA PRO A 104 26.45 109.82 -103.71
C PRO A 104 26.01 108.69 -102.78
N LEU A 105 25.32 107.70 -103.35
CA LEU A 105 24.82 106.54 -102.59
C LEU A 105 25.97 105.63 -102.14
N GLU A 106 26.18 105.49 -100.83
CA GLU A 106 27.17 104.58 -100.24
C GLU A 106 26.50 103.71 -99.17
N LEU A 107 26.86 102.43 -99.16
CA LEU A 107 26.30 101.41 -98.26
C LEU A 107 27.42 100.77 -97.45
N PHE A 108 27.28 100.78 -96.13
CA PHE A 108 28.22 100.14 -95.21
C PHE A 108 27.49 99.11 -94.36
N SER A 109 28.00 97.88 -94.30
CA SER A 109 27.48 96.83 -93.44
C SER A 109 28.27 96.78 -92.14
N ILE A 110 27.55 96.77 -91.02
CA ILE A 110 28.12 96.63 -89.68
C ILE A 110 27.48 95.44 -89.01
N THR A 111 28.32 94.59 -88.43
CA THR A 111 27.85 93.51 -87.57
C THR A 111 28.19 93.86 -86.14
N THR A 112 27.17 93.88 -85.28
CA THR A 112 27.35 94.09 -83.84
C THR A 112 27.21 92.74 -83.15
N GLU A 113 28.30 92.29 -82.54
CA GLU A 113 28.33 91.09 -81.70
C GLU A 113 27.96 91.48 -80.26
N ILE A 114 26.99 90.78 -79.70
CA ILE A 114 26.52 90.97 -78.33
C ILE A 114 27.28 89.99 -77.44
N GLN A 115 28.05 90.52 -76.50
CA GLN A 115 28.71 89.76 -75.45
C GLN A 115 27.71 89.48 -74.33
N ASP A 116 27.68 88.22 -73.92
CA ASP A 116 26.87 87.71 -72.82
C ASP A 116 27.35 88.28 -71.47
N VAL A 117 26.42 88.73 -70.64
CA VAL A 117 26.66 89.22 -69.27
C VAL A 117 25.97 88.28 -68.31
N ASN A 118 26.61 87.96 -67.17
CA ASN A 118 26.04 87.05 -66.16
C ASN A 118 24.87 87.69 -65.37
N ASP A 119 23.74 87.90 -66.03
CA ASP A 119 22.57 88.60 -65.52
C ASP A 119 21.37 87.66 -65.24
N HIS A 120 21.50 86.37 -65.56
CA HIS A 120 20.67 85.30 -65.03
C HIS A 120 21.43 84.47 -64.00
N ALA A 121 20.73 83.56 -63.33
CA ALA A 121 21.32 82.65 -62.37
C ALA A 121 20.73 81.25 -62.62
N PRO A 122 21.48 80.17 -62.35
CA PRO A 122 20.95 78.83 -62.52
C PRO A 122 19.65 78.64 -61.73
N ALA A 123 18.59 78.17 -62.39
CA ALA A 123 17.30 77.96 -61.75
C ALA A 123 16.81 76.51 -61.93
N PHE A 124 16.36 75.89 -60.84
CA PHE A 124 15.72 74.58 -60.90
C PHE A 124 14.26 74.72 -61.34
N PRO A 125 13.72 73.77 -62.13
CA PRO A 125 12.33 73.82 -62.59
C PRO A 125 11.31 73.67 -61.45
N LYS A 126 11.70 72.99 -60.36
CA LYS A 126 10.89 72.79 -59.16
C LYS A 126 11.57 73.43 -57.95
N LYS A 127 10.76 73.91 -57.00
CA LYS A 127 11.26 74.46 -55.72
C LYS A 127 11.74 73.38 -54.75
N GLU A 128 11.18 72.18 -54.86
CA GLU A 128 11.49 71.02 -54.04
C GLU A 128 11.44 69.76 -54.91
N ILE A 129 12.29 68.78 -54.59
CA ILE A 129 12.35 67.46 -55.23
C ILE A 129 12.02 66.43 -54.15
N ASN A 130 10.95 65.66 -54.34
CA ASN A 130 10.58 64.59 -53.43
C ASN A 130 11.00 63.26 -54.03
N LEU A 131 11.76 62.48 -53.28
CA LEU A 131 12.21 61.14 -53.64
C LEU A 131 11.73 60.16 -52.57
N GLU A 132 11.23 59.02 -53.03
CA GLU A 132 10.88 57.88 -52.18
C GLU A 132 11.88 56.77 -52.46
N ILE A 133 12.67 56.39 -51.46
CA ILE A 133 13.77 55.44 -51.61
C ILE A 133 13.59 54.35 -50.56
N SER A 134 13.51 53.08 -50.97
CA SER A 134 13.46 51.98 -50.01
C SER A 134 14.78 51.84 -49.26
N GLU A 135 14.73 51.52 -47.98
CA GLU A 135 15.96 51.27 -47.20
C GLU A 135 16.77 50.07 -47.69
N SER A 136 16.09 49.09 -48.31
CA SER A 136 16.71 47.95 -48.98
C SER A 136 17.45 48.31 -50.29
N THR A 137 17.46 49.59 -50.70
CA THR A 137 18.14 50.02 -51.92
C THR A 137 19.65 49.80 -51.81
N PRO A 138 20.29 49.06 -52.73
CA PRO A 138 21.71 48.78 -52.62
C PRO A 138 22.56 50.05 -52.80
N THR A 139 23.67 50.10 -52.06
CA THR A 139 24.69 51.14 -52.22
C THR A 139 25.22 51.16 -53.65
N GLY A 140 25.43 52.34 -54.20
CA GLY A 140 25.81 52.56 -55.60
C GLY A 140 24.64 52.85 -56.53
N THR A 141 23.39 52.74 -56.06
CA THR A 141 22.20 53.12 -56.84
C THR A 141 22.21 54.61 -57.15
N VAL A 142 21.84 54.95 -58.38
CA VAL A 142 21.86 56.32 -58.91
C VAL A 142 20.45 56.85 -59.11
N PHE A 143 20.21 58.06 -58.61
CA PHE A 143 18.98 58.82 -58.77
C PHE A 143 19.24 60.04 -59.66
N LEU A 144 18.54 60.08 -60.79
CA LEU A 144 18.61 61.21 -61.72
C LEU A 144 17.91 62.43 -61.11
N LEU A 145 18.61 63.56 -61.08
CA LEU A 145 18.05 64.83 -60.60
C LEU A 145 17.71 65.76 -61.76
N ASP A 146 16.62 66.51 -61.62
CA ASP A 146 16.25 67.56 -62.55
C ASP A 146 17.39 68.59 -62.63
N SER A 147 17.87 68.85 -63.85
CA SER A 147 18.97 69.80 -64.08
C SER A 147 18.50 71.24 -63.92
N ALA A 148 19.35 72.09 -63.33
CA ALA A 148 19.14 73.53 -63.34
C ALA A 148 19.32 74.08 -64.75
N ALA A 149 18.51 75.07 -65.11
CA ALA A 149 18.62 75.78 -66.38
C ALA A 149 19.21 77.16 -66.14
N ASP A 150 20.22 77.48 -66.94
CA ASP A 150 20.79 78.82 -67.03
C ASP A 150 20.58 79.35 -68.48
N PRO A 151 19.93 80.52 -68.65
CA PRO A 151 19.80 81.18 -69.94
C PRO A 151 21.11 81.66 -70.56
N ASP A 152 22.10 81.98 -69.72
CA ASP A 152 23.38 82.56 -70.12
C ASP A 152 24.23 81.52 -70.86
N VAL A 153 25.24 81.97 -71.62
CA VAL A 153 26.07 81.10 -72.48
C VAL A 153 27.55 81.12 -72.12
N GLY A 154 28.30 80.09 -72.54
CA GLY A 154 29.74 80.03 -72.27
C GLY A 154 30.04 79.88 -70.77
N ILE A 155 30.92 80.74 -70.24
CA ILE A 155 31.36 80.65 -68.83
C ILE A 155 30.27 81.06 -67.84
N ASN A 156 29.37 81.96 -68.24
CA ASN A 156 28.24 82.43 -67.43
C ASN A 156 27.11 81.39 -67.37
N SER A 157 27.12 80.39 -68.26
CA SER A 157 26.21 79.26 -68.11
C SER A 157 26.58 78.37 -66.92
N LEU A 158 25.62 77.57 -66.45
CA LEU A 158 25.80 76.55 -65.41
C LEU A 158 27.14 75.77 -65.52
N GLN A 159 27.99 75.87 -64.49
CA GLN A 159 29.31 75.21 -64.46
C GLN A 159 29.42 74.04 -63.52
N SER A 160 28.75 74.06 -62.37
CA SER A 160 28.91 73.01 -61.38
C SER A 160 27.65 72.78 -60.55
N TYR A 161 27.54 71.56 -60.05
CA TYR A 161 26.59 71.23 -59.01
C TYR A 161 27.33 70.84 -57.74
N SER A 162 26.78 71.20 -56.60
CA SER A 162 27.27 70.79 -55.29
C SER A 162 26.11 70.36 -54.40
N LEU A 163 26.27 69.23 -53.73
CA LEU A 163 25.33 68.72 -52.74
C LEU A 163 25.89 69.01 -51.35
N LYS A 164 25.06 69.52 -50.44
CA LYS A 164 25.47 69.71 -49.05
C LYS A 164 25.95 68.36 -48.47
N ALA A 165 27.10 68.38 -47.80
CA ALA A 165 27.68 67.20 -47.17
C ALA A 165 26.67 66.51 -46.25
N ASN A 166 26.57 65.19 -46.41
CA ASN A 166 25.67 64.30 -45.68
C ASN A 166 26.27 62.88 -45.66
N GLU A 167 25.71 61.99 -44.84
CA GLU A 167 26.29 60.65 -44.60
C GLU A 167 25.95 59.63 -45.70
N HIS A 168 24.80 59.76 -46.37
CA HIS A 168 24.27 58.67 -47.21
C HIS A 168 24.37 58.92 -48.72
N PHE A 169 24.44 60.18 -49.17
CA PHE A 169 24.31 60.55 -50.58
C PHE A 169 25.49 61.40 -51.08
N VAL A 170 26.02 61.01 -52.24
CA VAL A 170 27.09 61.74 -52.95
C VAL A 170 26.61 62.17 -54.32
N LEU A 171 27.08 63.33 -54.77
CA LEU A 171 26.76 63.84 -56.09
C LEU A 171 27.83 63.43 -57.12
N LYS A 172 27.39 62.92 -58.28
CA LYS A 172 28.22 62.73 -59.47
C LYS A 172 27.76 63.70 -60.54
N GLN A 173 28.70 64.50 -61.05
CA GLN A 173 28.43 65.45 -62.12
C GLN A 173 28.89 64.89 -63.45
N HIS A 174 28.06 65.07 -64.48
CA HIS A 174 28.32 64.63 -65.83
C HIS A 174 28.13 65.78 -66.82
N THR A 175 28.86 65.73 -67.93
CA THR A 175 28.74 66.69 -69.03
C THR A 175 28.25 65.94 -70.27
N ARG A 176 27.17 66.40 -70.87
CA ARG A 176 26.61 65.84 -72.11
C ARG A 176 27.44 66.28 -73.32
N SER A 177 27.20 65.66 -74.46
CA SER A 177 27.87 65.97 -75.74
C SER A 177 27.62 67.40 -76.24
N ASP A 178 26.53 68.05 -75.80
CA ASP A 178 26.19 69.44 -76.09
C ASP A 178 26.83 70.46 -75.12
N GLY A 179 27.67 69.99 -74.18
CA GLY A 179 28.29 70.81 -73.14
C GLY A 179 27.39 71.08 -71.93
N SER A 180 26.12 70.68 -71.95
CA SER A 180 25.22 70.83 -70.81
C SER A 180 25.60 69.90 -69.67
N LYS A 181 25.52 70.39 -68.43
CA LYS A 181 25.90 69.66 -67.23
C LYS A 181 24.66 69.17 -66.49
N TYR A 182 24.69 67.93 -66.05
CA TYR A 182 23.65 67.34 -65.21
C TYR A 182 24.28 66.61 -64.02
N ALA A 183 23.48 66.41 -62.98
CA ALA A 183 23.93 65.77 -61.76
C ALA A 183 23.08 64.53 -61.45
N GLU A 184 23.77 63.52 -60.96
CA GLU A 184 23.23 62.26 -60.49
C GLU A 184 23.55 62.14 -59.00
N MET A 185 22.55 61.80 -58.19
CA MET A 185 22.76 61.52 -56.77
C MET A 185 22.93 60.02 -56.58
N MET A 186 24.03 59.59 -55.97
CA MET A 186 24.33 58.19 -55.72
C MET A 186 24.22 57.89 -54.23
N LEU A 187 23.58 56.78 -53.88
CA LEU A 187 23.56 56.26 -52.51
C LEU A 187 24.93 55.66 -52.17
N GLN A 188 25.65 56.24 -51.21
CA GLN A 188 26.97 55.78 -50.77
C GLN A 188 26.89 54.80 -49.60
N SER A 189 25.98 55.05 -48.65
CA SER A 189 25.78 54.23 -47.45
C SER A 189 24.33 53.78 -47.37
N SER A 190 24.07 52.59 -46.82
CA SER A 190 22.73 52.05 -46.65
C SER A 190 21.85 53.02 -45.86
N LEU A 191 20.55 53.04 -46.18
CA LEU A 191 19.54 53.75 -45.42
C LEU A 191 18.97 52.79 -44.37
N ASP A 192 18.42 53.36 -43.30
CA ASP A 192 17.79 52.66 -42.19
C ASP A 192 16.66 53.58 -41.71
N ARG A 193 15.42 53.16 -41.97
CA ARG A 193 14.22 53.94 -41.73
C ARG A 193 13.92 54.01 -40.23
N GLU A 194 14.14 52.92 -39.49
CA GLU A 194 13.97 52.81 -38.04
C GLU A 194 14.86 53.82 -37.31
N LYS A 195 16.06 54.09 -37.85
CA LYS A 195 16.94 55.16 -37.37
C LYS A 195 16.53 56.53 -37.87
N GLN A 196 16.28 56.70 -39.17
CA GLN A 196 15.88 57.98 -39.74
C GLN A 196 15.03 57.84 -41.02
N SER A 197 13.72 58.01 -40.87
CA SER A 197 12.75 57.88 -41.97
C SER A 197 12.72 59.03 -43.00
N LYS A 198 13.36 60.16 -42.72
CA LYS A 198 13.34 61.35 -43.61
C LYS A 198 14.68 62.07 -43.65
N HIS A 199 15.16 62.37 -44.85
CA HIS A 199 16.32 63.23 -45.07
C HIS A 199 15.94 64.48 -45.86
N THR A 200 16.58 65.61 -45.55
CA THR A 200 16.44 66.86 -46.31
C THR A 200 17.82 67.32 -46.77
N LEU A 201 18.06 67.24 -48.07
CA LEU A 201 19.32 67.62 -48.71
C LEU A 201 19.15 68.94 -49.46
N ILE A 202 20.26 69.64 -49.73
CA ILE A 202 20.26 70.89 -50.48
C ILE A 202 21.22 70.75 -51.66
N LEU A 203 20.69 70.81 -52.87
CA LEU A 203 21.46 70.83 -54.11
C LEU A 203 21.62 72.28 -54.56
N THR A 204 22.86 72.67 -54.85
CA THR A 204 23.23 74.01 -55.31
C THR A 204 23.83 73.91 -56.71
N ALA A 205 23.27 74.64 -57.66
CA ALA A 205 23.81 74.83 -59.01
C ALA A 205 24.52 76.19 -59.07
N VAL A 206 25.72 76.25 -59.64
CA VAL A 206 26.55 77.46 -59.68
C VAL A 206 27.02 77.71 -61.12
N ASP A 207 26.89 78.95 -61.58
CA ASP A 207 27.47 79.42 -62.84
C ASP A 207 28.99 79.68 -62.72
N GLY A 208 29.63 80.13 -63.80
CA GLY A 208 31.05 80.47 -63.82
C GLY A 208 31.32 81.96 -63.99
N GLY A 209 30.29 82.81 -63.96
CA GLY A 209 30.42 84.24 -64.21
C GLY A 209 31.06 85.02 -63.06
N GLU A 210 31.38 86.29 -63.30
CA GLU A 210 31.86 87.23 -62.27
C GLU A 210 30.91 88.44 -62.18
N PRO A 211 30.12 88.60 -61.09
CA PRO A 211 30.05 87.76 -59.90
C PRO A 211 29.35 86.41 -60.16
N GLN A 212 29.76 85.37 -59.43
CA GLN A 212 29.12 84.05 -59.49
C GLN A 212 27.71 84.09 -58.90
N ARG A 213 26.76 83.43 -59.55
CA ARG A 213 25.38 83.29 -59.07
C ARG A 213 25.01 81.82 -58.97
N SER A 214 24.02 81.54 -58.12
CA SER A 214 23.68 80.17 -57.75
C SER A 214 22.19 79.98 -57.51
N GLY A 215 21.68 78.83 -57.93
CA GLY A 215 20.35 78.33 -57.59
C GLY A 215 20.40 77.21 -56.56
N ARG A 216 19.39 77.13 -55.69
CA ARG A 216 19.28 76.06 -54.68
C ARG A 216 17.91 75.38 -54.77
N VAL A 217 17.90 74.07 -54.57
CA VAL A 217 16.68 73.27 -54.44
C VAL A 217 16.81 72.32 -53.24
N LYS A 218 15.72 72.13 -52.50
CA LYS A 218 15.66 71.14 -51.42
C LYS A 218 15.24 69.78 -51.98
N ILE A 219 15.91 68.73 -51.56
CA ILE A 219 15.55 67.36 -51.87
C ILE A 219 15.03 66.72 -50.59
N HIS A 220 13.76 66.33 -50.57
CA HIS A 220 13.16 65.57 -49.49
C HIS A 220 13.19 64.09 -49.86
N VAL A 221 13.95 63.31 -49.11
CA VAL A 221 13.99 61.86 -49.24
C VAL A 221 13.12 61.27 -48.14
N SER A 222 12.05 60.58 -48.54
CA SER A 222 11.27 59.72 -47.66
C SER A 222 11.78 58.30 -47.81
N VAL A 223 12.24 57.71 -46.71
CA VAL A 223 12.71 56.32 -46.71
C VAL A 223 11.48 55.41 -46.63
N LEU A 224 11.32 54.53 -47.61
CA LEU A 224 10.26 53.53 -47.64
C LEU A 224 10.70 52.29 -46.86
N ASP A 225 9.79 51.81 -46.02
CA ASP A 225 9.93 50.62 -45.18
C ASP A 225 10.16 49.37 -46.03
N ALA A 226 11.16 48.58 -45.64
CA ALA A 226 11.38 47.21 -46.08
C ALA A 226 11.31 46.31 -44.85
N ASN A 227 10.96 45.04 -45.05
CA ASN A 227 10.82 44.11 -43.94
C ASN A 227 12.16 43.47 -43.57
N ASP A 228 13.03 44.24 -42.92
CA ASP A 228 14.38 43.84 -42.54
C ASP A 228 14.54 43.59 -41.04
N ASN A 229 13.53 43.91 -40.23
CA ASN A 229 13.45 43.48 -38.84
C ASN A 229 12.60 42.21 -38.71
N ALA A 230 12.94 41.39 -37.72
CA ALA A 230 12.17 40.21 -37.35
C ALA A 230 11.41 40.50 -36.06
N PRO A 231 10.25 39.86 -35.82
CA PRO A 231 9.56 40.00 -34.54
C PRO A 231 10.44 39.56 -33.37
N VAL A 232 10.53 40.37 -32.32
CA VAL A 232 11.31 40.06 -31.10
C VAL A 232 10.39 39.96 -29.89
N PHE A 233 10.42 38.82 -29.20
CA PHE A 233 9.69 38.64 -27.94
C PHE A 233 10.25 39.51 -26.81
N THR A 234 9.36 39.98 -25.92
CA THR A 234 9.79 40.76 -24.73
C THR A 234 10.63 39.96 -23.74
N GLU A 235 10.39 38.65 -23.66
CA GLU A 235 11.16 37.71 -22.83
C GLU A 235 11.65 36.52 -23.66
N SER A 236 12.85 36.02 -23.34
CA SER A 236 13.39 34.80 -23.94
C SER A 236 12.73 33.53 -23.39
N ILE A 237 12.19 33.58 -22.16
CA ILE A 237 11.45 32.49 -21.51
C ILE A 237 10.34 33.10 -20.66
N TYR A 238 9.10 32.76 -20.97
CA TYR A 238 7.93 33.08 -20.15
C TYR A 238 7.65 31.94 -19.16
N ARG A 239 7.26 32.27 -17.92
CA ARG A 239 6.87 31.29 -16.90
C ARG A 239 5.48 31.59 -16.36
N ALA A 240 4.67 30.55 -16.23
CA ALA A 240 3.36 30.63 -15.59
C ALA A 240 3.13 29.43 -14.69
N SER A 241 2.34 29.60 -13.63
CA SER A 241 1.91 28.52 -12.75
C SER A 241 0.39 28.45 -12.73
N VAL A 242 -0.18 27.24 -12.82
CA VAL A 242 -1.63 27.04 -12.82
C VAL A 242 -2.01 25.79 -12.03
N LEU A 243 -3.13 25.83 -11.33
CA LEU A 243 -3.69 24.66 -10.64
C LEU A 243 -4.23 23.66 -11.67
N GLU A 244 -4.07 22.36 -11.43
CA GLU A 244 -4.55 21.34 -12.38
C GLU A 244 -6.08 21.29 -12.53
N ASN A 245 -6.81 21.65 -11.49
CA ASN A 245 -8.28 21.64 -11.50
C ASN A 245 -8.90 22.92 -12.11
N VAL A 246 -8.10 23.74 -12.78
CA VAL A 246 -8.56 25.01 -13.37
C VAL A 246 -9.57 24.76 -14.50
N LEU A 247 -10.54 25.66 -14.62
CA LEU A 247 -11.57 25.56 -15.66
C LEU A 247 -11.00 25.82 -17.06
N ARG A 248 -11.52 25.09 -18.04
CA ARG A 248 -11.26 25.34 -19.47
C ARG A 248 -11.69 26.77 -19.85
N GLY A 249 -10.90 27.40 -20.72
CA GLY A 249 -11.06 28.78 -21.16
C GLY A 249 -10.29 29.80 -20.33
N THR A 250 -9.67 29.40 -19.22
CA THR A 250 -8.85 30.28 -18.38
C THR A 250 -7.59 30.72 -19.13
N VAL A 251 -7.27 32.01 -19.07
CA VAL A 251 -6.02 32.57 -19.61
C VAL A 251 -4.91 32.33 -18.61
N ILE A 252 -3.87 31.60 -19.02
CA ILE A 252 -2.76 31.19 -18.15
C ILE A 252 -1.58 32.16 -18.26
N ALA A 253 -1.28 32.57 -19.49
CA ALA A 253 -0.16 33.45 -19.79
C ALA A 253 -0.52 34.39 -20.94
N ARG A 254 0.24 35.47 -21.08
CA ARG A 254 0.18 36.35 -22.24
C ARG A 254 1.59 36.65 -22.71
N VAL A 255 1.88 36.28 -23.95
CA VAL A 255 3.17 36.53 -24.59
C VAL A 255 3.08 37.77 -25.46
N SER A 256 4.21 38.46 -25.65
CA SER A 256 4.25 39.66 -26.48
C SER A 256 5.56 39.71 -27.27
N ALA A 257 5.44 40.05 -28.55
CA ALA A 257 6.56 40.34 -29.44
C ALA A 257 6.29 41.65 -30.18
N THR A 258 7.37 42.35 -30.50
CA THR A 258 7.36 43.62 -31.21
C THR A 258 8.24 43.50 -32.45
N ASP A 259 7.74 44.01 -33.56
CA ASP A 259 8.49 44.18 -34.78
C ASP A 259 8.71 45.69 -35.00
N ALA A 260 9.92 46.07 -35.44
CA ALA A 260 10.32 47.47 -35.56
C ALA A 260 9.81 48.12 -36.86
N ASP A 261 9.41 47.30 -37.84
CA ASP A 261 8.98 47.74 -39.16
C ASP A 261 7.63 48.49 -39.11
N GLN A 262 7.33 49.26 -40.15
CA GLN A 262 6.13 50.10 -40.18
C GLN A 262 4.90 49.40 -40.74
N GLY A 263 3.76 49.62 -40.07
CA GLY A 263 2.45 49.31 -40.63
C GLY A 263 2.23 47.81 -40.75
N TYR A 264 2.05 47.31 -41.97
CA TYR A 264 1.77 45.89 -42.20
C TYR A 264 3.01 45.02 -41.91
N ASN A 265 4.21 45.47 -42.27
CA ASN A 265 5.45 44.73 -42.02
C ASN A 265 5.66 44.49 -40.51
N GLY A 266 5.35 45.49 -39.67
CA GLY A 266 5.43 45.35 -38.22
C GLY A 266 4.29 44.55 -37.54
N ASN A 267 3.36 43.94 -38.29
CA ASN A 267 2.22 43.25 -37.70
C ASN A 267 2.55 41.80 -37.33
N VAL A 268 2.50 41.50 -36.04
CA VAL A 268 2.94 40.20 -35.52
C VAL A 268 1.76 39.25 -35.27
N THR A 269 1.92 38.00 -35.67
CA THR A 269 1.01 36.90 -35.32
C THR A 269 1.72 35.83 -34.50
N TYR A 270 1.01 35.25 -33.53
CA TYR A 270 1.57 34.25 -32.62
C TYR A 270 1.09 32.83 -32.94
N SER A 271 1.96 31.84 -32.77
CA SER A 271 1.58 30.42 -32.81
C SER A 271 2.55 29.55 -32.03
N PHE A 272 2.18 28.30 -31.76
CA PHE A 272 3.13 27.30 -31.25
C PHE A 272 3.96 26.69 -32.38
N THR A 273 5.25 26.46 -32.12
CA THR A 273 6.15 25.73 -33.02
C THR A 273 6.25 24.30 -32.58
N HIS A 274 5.93 23.37 -33.48
CA HIS A 274 6.07 21.93 -33.28
C HIS A 274 5.42 21.44 -31.98
N LEU A 275 4.10 21.29 -32.03
CA LEU A 275 3.47 20.25 -31.22
C LEU A 275 3.89 18.96 -31.92
N GLU A 276 4.64 18.08 -31.25
CA GLU A 276 4.84 16.71 -31.75
C GLU A 276 3.47 16.13 -32.14
N GLU A 277 3.42 15.19 -33.09
CA GLU A 277 2.19 14.60 -33.64
C GLU A 277 1.25 13.93 -32.60
N ASP A 278 1.58 13.99 -31.30
CA ASP A 278 0.64 13.80 -30.22
C ASP A 278 -0.31 15.00 -30.13
N SER A 279 -1.55 14.76 -30.50
CA SER A 279 -2.69 15.67 -30.56
C SER A 279 -3.15 16.21 -29.17
N SER A 280 -2.24 16.37 -28.22
CA SER A 280 -2.49 16.38 -26.77
C SER A 280 -2.03 17.66 -26.05
N CYS A 281 -1.56 18.71 -26.73
CA CYS A 281 -1.26 19.96 -26.05
C CYS A 281 -2.56 20.63 -25.58
N PRO A 282 -2.81 20.78 -24.26
CA PRO A 282 -4.10 21.26 -23.76
C PRO A 282 -4.22 22.79 -23.81
N PHE A 283 -3.31 23.48 -24.51
CA PHE A 283 -3.25 24.93 -24.60
C PHE A 283 -3.44 25.42 -26.03
N GLU A 284 -4.05 26.60 -26.14
CA GLU A 284 -4.22 27.33 -27.39
C GLU A 284 -3.71 28.77 -27.20
N ILE A 285 -3.04 29.31 -28.23
CA ILE A 285 -2.61 30.71 -28.25
C ILE A 285 -3.45 31.52 -29.23
N ASN A 286 -3.96 32.66 -28.78
CA ASN A 286 -4.61 33.61 -29.65
C ASN A 286 -3.57 34.29 -30.54
N SER A 287 -3.74 34.14 -31.86
CA SER A 287 -2.77 34.61 -32.85
C SER A 287 -2.57 36.12 -32.90
N TYR A 288 -3.49 36.92 -32.37
CA TYR A 288 -3.40 38.39 -32.40
C TYR A 288 -3.08 39.00 -31.03
N THR A 289 -3.59 38.42 -29.94
CA THR A 289 -3.42 39.00 -28.59
C THR A 289 -2.25 38.41 -27.82
N GLY A 290 -1.74 37.24 -28.24
CA GLY A 290 -0.72 36.48 -27.53
C GLY A 290 -1.22 35.82 -26.24
N GLU A 291 -2.53 35.81 -25.98
CA GLU A 291 -3.13 35.13 -24.82
C GLU A 291 -3.09 33.61 -24.99
N VAL A 292 -2.56 32.90 -24.01
CA VAL A 292 -2.53 31.44 -23.96
C VAL A 292 -3.63 30.95 -23.02
N LYS A 293 -4.55 30.14 -23.55
CA LYS A 293 -5.73 29.63 -22.85
C LYS A 293 -5.68 28.11 -22.72
N LEU A 294 -6.25 27.59 -21.64
CA LEU A 294 -6.48 26.17 -21.47
C LEU A 294 -7.70 25.70 -22.27
N THR A 295 -7.55 24.73 -23.15
CA THR A 295 -8.64 24.09 -23.92
C THR A 295 -8.85 22.63 -23.53
N GLY A 296 -7.79 21.95 -23.10
CA GLY A 296 -7.81 20.55 -22.64
C GLY A 296 -8.01 20.40 -21.13
N VAL A 297 -7.72 19.21 -20.62
CA VAL A 297 -7.54 18.94 -19.20
C VAL A 297 -6.05 18.83 -18.91
N ILE A 298 -5.65 19.31 -17.75
CA ILE A 298 -4.30 19.16 -17.20
C ILE A 298 -4.42 18.34 -15.92
N ASP A 299 -3.41 17.54 -15.66
CA ASP A 299 -3.34 16.56 -14.57
C ASP A 299 -1.86 16.52 -14.16
N TYR A 300 -1.60 16.88 -12.91
CA TYR A 300 -0.27 17.01 -12.34
C TYR A 300 0.43 15.65 -12.25
N GLU A 301 -0.31 14.60 -11.89
CA GLU A 301 0.18 13.22 -11.77
C GLU A 301 0.62 12.65 -13.12
N VAL A 302 0.07 13.16 -14.22
CA VAL A 302 0.47 12.79 -15.59
C VAL A 302 1.61 13.66 -16.11
N THR A 303 1.44 14.98 -16.10
CA THR A 303 2.40 15.94 -16.68
C THR A 303 2.51 17.19 -15.81
N PRO A 304 3.53 17.28 -14.93
CA PRO A 304 3.66 18.38 -13.96
C PRO A 304 4.16 19.70 -14.58
N ASN A 305 4.70 19.66 -15.80
CA ASN A 305 5.12 20.86 -16.51
C ASN A 305 5.00 20.70 -18.03
N TYR A 306 4.74 21.82 -18.71
CA TYR A 306 4.73 21.90 -20.16
C TYR A 306 5.76 22.92 -20.63
N GLU A 307 6.68 22.48 -21.48
CA GLU A 307 7.60 23.36 -22.20
C GLU A 307 7.12 23.52 -23.65
N ILE A 308 6.64 24.72 -23.99
CA ILE A 308 6.04 25.02 -25.27
C ILE A 308 6.92 26.03 -26.00
N ASN A 309 7.38 25.68 -27.19
CA ASN A 309 8.07 26.63 -28.06
C ASN A 309 7.02 27.52 -28.75
N ILE A 310 7.17 28.84 -28.63
CA ILE A 310 6.30 29.85 -29.23
C ILE A 310 7.04 30.57 -30.35
N GLN A 311 6.33 30.85 -31.45
CA GLN A 311 6.82 31.72 -32.51
C GLN A 311 5.93 32.96 -32.68
N ALA A 312 6.57 34.06 -33.00
CA ALA A 312 5.98 35.30 -33.48
C ALA A 312 6.39 35.44 -34.94
N ARG A 313 5.42 35.65 -35.84
CA ARG A 313 5.64 35.72 -37.29
C ARG A 313 5.09 37.02 -37.84
N ASP A 314 5.89 37.72 -38.62
CA ASP A 314 5.46 38.86 -39.43
C ASP A 314 4.60 38.37 -40.62
N PRO A 315 4.04 39.24 -41.47
CA PRO A 315 3.25 38.77 -42.59
C PRO A 315 4.07 38.12 -43.73
N TRP A 316 5.39 38.33 -43.77
CA TRP A 316 6.27 37.84 -44.82
C TRP A 316 6.98 36.53 -44.48
N GLY A 317 6.75 36.00 -43.28
CA GLY A 317 7.22 34.70 -42.84
C GLY A 317 8.52 34.73 -42.03
N VAL A 318 9.06 35.91 -41.68
CA VAL A 318 10.18 36.01 -40.75
C VAL A 318 9.66 35.74 -39.34
N VAL A 319 10.43 34.96 -38.58
CA VAL A 319 10.00 34.44 -37.28
C VAL A 319 10.95 34.85 -36.16
N GLY A 320 10.37 35.31 -35.05
CA GLY A 320 10.98 35.30 -33.72
C GLY A 320 10.55 34.06 -32.95
N ALA A 321 11.44 33.51 -32.13
CA ALA A 321 11.15 32.35 -31.29
C ALA A 321 11.38 32.66 -29.81
N SER A 322 10.58 32.06 -28.94
CA SER A 322 10.74 32.10 -27.48
C SER A 322 10.18 30.80 -26.87
N LYS A 323 10.30 30.63 -25.56
CA LYS A 323 9.78 29.46 -24.83
C LYS A 323 8.79 29.88 -23.75
N LEU A 324 7.71 29.12 -23.59
CA LEU A 324 6.76 29.23 -22.50
C LEU A 324 6.84 27.96 -21.63
N ILE A 325 7.11 28.13 -20.34
CA ILE A 325 7.11 27.04 -19.37
C ILE A 325 5.90 27.23 -18.46
N ILE A 326 5.00 26.24 -18.46
CA ILE A 326 3.83 26.22 -17.59
C ILE A 326 4.04 25.14 -16.54
N GLU A 327 4.14 25.55 -15.28
CA GLU A 327 4.25 24.68 -14.11
C GLU A 327 2.85 24.38 -13.58
N ILE A 328 2.49 23.10 -13.51
CA ILE A 328 1.22 22.66 -12.94
C ILE A 328 1.40 22.53 -11.43
N ALA A 329 0.49 23.14 -10.67
CA ALA A 329 0.44 23.05 -9.24
C ALA A 329 -0.59 21.98 -8.83
N ASP A 330 -0.08 20.99 -8.11
CA ASP A 330 -0.80 19.88 -7.49
C ASP A 330 -1.93 20.38 -6.56
N VAL A 331 -3.11 19.81 -6.76
CA VAL A 331 -4.31 19.95 -5.95
C VAL A 331 -4.64 18.59 -5.36
N ASN A 332 -5.00 18.55 -4.07
CA ASN A 332 -5.36 17.31 -3.37
C ASN A 332 -6.65 16.67 -3.95
N ASP A 333 -6.53 15.88 -5.01
CA ASP A 333 -7.63 15.28 -5.75
C ASP A 333 -7.57 13.74 -5.80
N ASN A 334 -6.46 13.14 -5.38
CA ASN A 334 -6.37 11.70 -5.15
C ASN A 334 -6.55 11.39 -3.65
N SER A 335 -7.25 10.30 -3.38
CA SER A 335 -7.41 9.80 -2.01
C SER A 335 -6.40 8.69 -1.71
N PRO A 336 -5.92 8.55 -0.46
CA PRO A 336 -4.98 7.51 -0.09
C PRO A 336 -5.51 6.10 -0.41
N VAL A 337 -4.70 5.23 -1.00
CA VAL A 337 -5.05 3.85 -1.33
C VAL A 337 -4.40 2.86 -0.35
N ILE A 338 -5.21 2.09 0.36
CA ILE A 338 -4.75 1.08 1.33
C ILE A 338 -4.63 -0.30 0.67
N THR A 339 -3.42 -0.82 0.62
CA THR A 339 -3.10 -2.17 0.10
C THR A 339 -2.53 -3.07 1.20
N MET A 340 -2.98 -4.32 1.23
CA MET A 340 -2.47 -5.32 2.18
C MET A 340 -1.30 -6.04 1.49
N ALA A 341 -0.07 -5.66 1.82
CA ALA A 341 1.12 -6.29 1.26
C ALA A 341 1.31 -7.72 1.75
N SER A 342 0.92 -7.99 3.01
CA SER A 342 0.86 -9.34 3.57
C SER A 342 -0.20 -9.42 4.66
N TYR A 343 -1.00 -10.48 4.66
CA TYR A 343 -2.06 -10.69 5.64
C TYR A 343 -2.33 -12.19 5.84
N SER A 344 -2.24 -12.67 7.08
CA SER A 344 -2.42 -14.09 7.41
C SER A 344 -3.89 -14.53 7.53
N GLY A 345 -4.82 -13.61 7.79
CA GLY A 345 -6.23 -13.94 8.09
C GLY A 345 -6.47 -14.51 9.50
N LYS A 346 -5.43 -15.01 10.15
CA LYS A 346 -5.50 -15.67 11.46
C LYS A 346 -4.31 -15.34 12.35
N ILE A 347 -4.54 -15.32 13.66
CA ILE A 347 -3.50 -15.16 14.69
C ILE A 347 -3.80 -16.06 15.89
N SER A 348 -2.78 -16.64 16.50
CA SER A 348 -2.91 -17.49 17.69
C SER A 348 -3.19 -16.67 18.93
N GLU A 349 -4.03 -17.15 19.84
CA GLU A 349 -4.35 -16.40 21.07
C GLU A 349 -3.18 -16.26 22.04
N ASP A 350 -2.28 -17.25 22.06
CA ASP A 350 -1.03 -17.24 22.81
C ASP A 350 0.04 -16.30 22.22
N SER A 351 -0.28 -15.58 21.13
CA SER A 351 0.63 -14.63 20.50
C SER A 351 0.99 -13.49 21.46
N THR A 352 2.27 -13.35 21.77
CA THR A 352 2.76 -12.25 22.62
C THR A 352 2.48 -10.86 22.01
N PRO A 353 2.30 -9.81 22.84
CA PRO A 353 2.21 -8.44 22.35
C PRO A 353 3.41 -8.04 21.48
N GLY A 354 3.14 -7.44 20.33
CA GLY A 354 4.14 -7.05 19.32
C GLY A 354 4.24 -8.01 18.14
N THR A 355 3.47 -9.10 18.13
CA THR A 355 3.40 -10.04 17.00
C THR A 355 2.77 -9.37 15.79
N VAL A 356 3.38 -9.52 14.60
CA VAL A 356 2.91 -8.90 13.35
C VAL A 356 1.73 -9.68 12.78
N VAL A 357 0.61 -8.99 12.58
CA VAL A 357 -0.63 -9.53 12.00
C VAL A 357 -0.67 -9.28 10.49
N ALA A 358 -0.27 -8.08 10.07
CA ALA A 358 -0.33 -7.65 8.68
C ALA A 358 0.74 -6.61 8.35
N LEU A 359 1.19 -6.62 7.09
CA LEU A 359 1.97 -5.55 6.47
C LEU A 359 1.06 -4.77 5.52
N ILE A 360 0.99 -3.47 5.72
CA ILE A 360 0.08 -2.55 5.04
C ILE A 360 0.90 -1.51 4.29
N SER A 361 0.56 -1.25 3.04
CA SER A 361 1.12 -0.20 2.21
C SER A 361 0.04 0.81 1.88
N VAL A 362 0.30 2.09 2.17
CA VAL A 362 -0.63 3.20 1.91
C VAL A 362 0.02 4.13 0.91
N GLN A 363 -0.57 4.30 -0.26
CA GLN A 363 -0.02 5.16 -1.31
C GLN A 363 -1.02 6.22 -1.68
N ASP A 364 -0.54 7.45 -1.83
CA ASP A 364 -1.27 8.54 -2.43
C ASP A 364 -0.51 8.99 -3.68
N LYS A 365 -1.25 9.37 -4.72
CA LYS A 365 -0.65 9.79 -6.00
C LYS A 365 -0.21 11.24 -5.96
N ASP A 366 -0.85 12.05 -5.13
CA ASP A 366 -0.53 13.46 -4.99
C ASP A 366 0.89 13.63 -4.43
N SER A 367 1.43 14.83 -4.54
CA SER A 367 2.77 15.19 -4.10
C SER A 367 2.77 16.05 -2.84
N GLY A 368 3.97 16.23 -2.25
CA GLY A 368 4.14 17.09 -1.07
C GLY A 368 3.28 16.67 0.12
N LYS A 369 2.45 17.60 0.63
CA LYS A 369 1.53 17.35 1.75
C LYS A 369 0.27 16.62 1.34
N ASN A 370 -0.20 16.85 0.11
CA ASN A 370 -1.35 16.16 -0.48
C ASN A 370 -1.05 14.65 -0.55
N GLY A 371 0.18 14.29 -0.93
CA GLY A 371 0.63 12.90 -0.94
C GLY A 371 1.02 12.28 0.41
N GLN A 372 1.02 13.04 1.51
CA GLN A 372 1.54 12.58 2.79
C GLN A 372 0.44 11.97 3.64
N VAL A 373 0.53 10.66 3.88
CA VAL A 373 -0.56 9.89 4.50
C VAL A 373 -0.26 9.48 5.94
N ARG A 374 -1.30 9.49 6.79
CA ARG A 374 -1.32 8.92 8.13
C ARG A 374 -2.33 7.79 8.21
N LEU A 375 -1.94 6.68 8.84
CA LEU A 375 -2.80 5.51 9.01
C LEU A 375 -3.21 5.35 10.48
N ASN A 376 -4.51 5.32 10.71
CA ASN A 376 -5.10 5.13 12.04
C ASN A 376 -5.97 3.85 12.08
N ILE A 377 -6.09 3.29 13.28
CA ILE A 377 -6.96 2.17 13.64
C ILE A 377 -7.90 2.62 14.77
N GLU A 378 -9.05 1.98 14.91
CA GLU A 378 -9.99 2.23 16.01
C GLU A 378 -9.33 1.99 17.39
N GLU A 379 -9.54 2.90 18.35
CA GLU A 379 -8.86 2.91 19.66
C GLU A 379 -9.24 1.73 20.57
N ASN A 380 -10.39 1.08 20.35
CA ASN A 380 -10.93 0.02 21.22
C ASN A 380 -10.54 -1.41 20.79
N LEU A 381 -9.43 -1.56 20.07
CA LEU A 381 -8.96 -2.86 19.57
C LEU A 381 -7.62 -3.21 20.24
N PRO A 382 -7.33 -4.51 20.51
CA PRO A 382 -6.07 -4.95 21.11
C PRO A 382 -4.90 -4.96 20.11
N PHE A 383 -4.94 -4.07 19.11
CA PHE A 383 -3.97 -3.97 18.04
C PHE A 383 -3.49 -2.52 17.90
N LYS A 384 -2.24 -2.35 17.50
CA LYS A 384 -1.67 -1.03 17.21
C LYS A 384 -0.93 -1.02 15.89
N ILE A 385 -0.88 0.16 15.28
CA ILE A 385 -0.11 0.39 14.07
C ILE A 385 1.29 0.87 14.48
N LYS A 386 2.33 0.26 13.91
CA LYS A 386 3.70 0.76 13.93
C LYS A 386 4.09 1.18 12.52
N SER A 387 4.63 2.39 12.38
CA SER A 387 5.27 2.81 11.13
C SER A 387 6.67 2.23 11.08
N SER A 388 6.99 1.51 10.01
CA SER A 388 8.30 0.88 9.83
C SER A 388 9.13 1.64 8.81
N LEU A 389 8.52 2.11 7.72
CA LEU A 389 9.12 2.88 6.63
C LEU A 389 8.09 3.90 6.13
N ARG A 390 8.53 4.89 5.33
CA ARG A 390 7.62 5.84 4.67
C ARG A 390 6.58 5.04 3.87
N ASN A 391 5.29 5.29 4.13
CA ASN A 391 4.14 4.64 3.48
C ASN A 391 3.93 3.13 3.78
N TYR A 392 4.75 2.52 4.64
CA TYR A 392 4.57 1.13 5.09
C TYR A 392 4.34 1.04 6.60
N TYR A 393 3.31 0.28 6.94
CA TYR A 393 2.80 0.14 8.29
C TYR A 393 2.69 -1.34 8.65
N THR A 394 3.04 -1.69 9.87
CA THR A 394 2.80 -3.02 10.43
C THR A 394 1.70 -2.94 11.47
N LEU A 395 0.69 -3.79 11.32
CA LEU A 395 -0.30 -4.01 12.36
C LEU A 395 0.24 -5.08 13.31
N VAL A 396 0.31 -4.75 14.60
CA VAL A 396 0.82 -5.66 15.64
C VAL A 396 -0.17 -5.81 16.78
N THR A 397 -0.10 -6.93 17.50
CA THR A 397 -0.81 -7.09 18.77
C THR A 397 -0.28 -6.09 19.80
N ASP A 398 -1.18 -5.47 20.57
CA ASP A 398 -0.83 -4.57 21.67
C ASP A 398 -1.11 -5.19 23.04
N GLN A 399 -2.11 -6.06 23.10
CA GLN A 399 -2.51 -6.80 24.30
C GLN A 399 -2.58 -8.30 23.98
N ASN A 400 -2.63 -9.12 25.04
CA ASN A 400 -2.87 -10.56 24.91
C ASN A 400 -4.26 -10.80 24.31
N LEU A 401 -4.35 -11.81 23.46
CA LEU A 401 -5.60 -12.26 22.85
C LEU A 401 -6.15 -13.44 23.65
N ASP A 402 -7.46 -13.63 23.54
CA ASP A 402 -8.20 -14.69 24.22
C ASP A 402 -9.42 -15.00 23.34
N ARG A 403 -9.45 -16.20 22.80
CA ARG A 403 -10.44 -16.65 21.81
C ARG A 403 -11.79 -16.92 22.48
N GLU A 404 -11.79 -17.48 23.68
CA GLU A 404 -12.99 -17.77 24.50
C GLU A 404 -13.75 -16.47 24.82
N LYS A 405 -13.02 -15.36 25.04
CA LYS A 405 -13.61 -14.02 25.17
C LYS A 405 -14.02 -13.44 23.82
N ARG A 406 -13.14 -13.48 22.81
CA ARG A 406 -13.42 -12.89 21.49
C ARG A 406 -12.61 -13.56 20.36
N SER A 407 -13.28 -14.44 19.63
CA SER A 407 -12.69 -15.23 18.54
C SER A 407 -12.50 -14.49 17.20
N LYS A 408 -13.11 -13.32 17.01
CA LYS A 408 -13.06 -12.57 15.74
C LYS A 408 -13.00 -11.06 15.95
N TYR A 409 -12.22 -10.40 15.08
CA TYR A 409 -12.08 -8.95 15.04
C TYR A 409 -12.36 -8.42 13.64
N ASN A 410 -13.19 -7.37 13.59
CA ASN A 410 -13.39 -6.56 12.38
C ASN A 410 -12.52 -5.33 12.55
N ILE A 411 -11.44 -5.25 11.79
CA ILE A 411 -10.45 -4.18 11.92
C ILE A 411 -10.64 -3.21 10.77
N THR A 412 -10.99 -1.97 11.09
CA THR A 412 -11.09 -0.88 10.12
C THR A 412 -9.86 0.01 10.20
N LEU A 413 -9.14 0.12 9.09
CA LEU A 413 -8.05 1.07 8.91
C LEU A 413 -8.59 2.33 8.25
N THR A 414 -8.15 3.50 8.71
CA THR A 414 -8.45 4.79 8.10
C THR A 414 -7.13 5.45 7.71
N ALA A 415 -6.91 5.63 6.41
CA ALA A 415 -5.81 6.44 5.89
C ALA A 415 -6.32 7.84 5.59
N THR A 416 -5.58 8.87 5.99
CA THR A 416 -5.93 10.28 5.78
C THR A 416 -4.68 11.00 5.30
N ASP A 417 -4.80 11.77 4.22
CA ASP A 417 -3.72 12.64 3.75
C ASP A 417 -3.55 13.90 4.63
N GLU A 418 -2.54 14.71 4.34
CA GLU A 418 -2.32 16.02 4.96
C GLU A 418 -2.74 17.19 4.04
N GLY A 419 -3.58 16.91 3.04
CA GLY A 419 -4.13 17.89 2.11
C GLY A 419 -5.15 18.83 2.76
N SER A 420 -5.59 19.85 2.02
CA SER A 420 -6.57 20.84 2.48
C SER A 420 -7.58 21.16 1.38
N PRO A 421 -8.79 20.57 1.37
CA PRO A 421 -9.32 19.65 2.38
C PRO A 421 -8.62 18.29 2.38
N SER A 422 -8.54 17.65 3.54
CA SER A 422 -7.94 16.32 3.65
C SER A 422 -8.88 15.24 3.12
N LEU A 423 -8.39 14.30 2.32
CA LEU A 423 -9.12 13.14 1.84
C LEU A 423 -8.76 11.89 2.67
N SER A 424 -9.72 10.96 2.78
CA SER A 424 -9.54 9.76 3.59
C SER A 424 -10.20 8.53 3.01
N THR A 425 -9.54 7.40 3.20
CA THR A 425 -10.00 6.09 2.73
C THR A 425 -10.07 5.12 3.90
N LYS A 426 -11.15 4.34 3.96
CA LYS A 426 -11.34 3.29 4.96
C LYS A 426 -11.25 1.91 4.33
N LYS A 427 -10.61 0.97 5.04
CA LYS A 427 -10.56 -0.45 4.64
C LYS A 427 -10.75 -1.35 5.83
N THR A 428 -11.78 -2.19 5.77
CA THR A 428 -12.11 -3.15 6.83
C THR A 428 -11.73 -4.57 6.42
N PHE A 429 -11.13 -5.33 7.32
CA PHE A 429 -10.83 -6.75 7.13
C PHE A 429 -11.08 -7.57 8.40
N TYR A 430 -11.17 -8.89 8.23
CA TYR A 430 -11.61 -9.83 9.27
C TYR A 430 -10.47 -10.71 9.75
N LEU A 431 -10.12 -10.61 11.03
CA LEU A 431 -9.09 -11.42 11.68
C LEU A 431 -9.74 -12.48 12.57
N LYS A 432 -9.39 -13.75 12.36
CA LYS A 432 -9.79 -14.87 13.23
C LYS A 432 -8.70 -15.16 14.25
N VAL A 433 -9.07 -15.28 15.52
CA VAL A 433 -8.17 -15.84 16.54
C VAL A 433 -8.20 -17.36 16.45
N SER A 434 -7.04 -18.00 16.34
CA SER A 434 -6.92 -19.46 16.36
C SER A 434 -6.72 -19.95 17.79
N ASP A 435 -7.41 -21.05 18.06
CA ASP A 435 -7.48 -21.77 19.32
C ASP A 435 -6.15 -22.39 19.73
N VAL A 436 -5.83 -22.28 21.02
CA VAL A 436 -4.73 -22.94 21.72
C VAL A 436 -5.32 -23.70 22.90
N ASN A 437 -4.79 -24.88 23.21
CA ASN A 437 -5.29 -25.71 24.32
C ASN A 437 -4.86 -25.13 25.67
N ASP A 438 -5.55 -24.09 26.15
CA ASP A 438 -5.25 -23.39 27.39
C ASP A 438 -6.35 -23.49 28.47
N ASN A 439 -7.50 -24.10 28.14
CA ASN A 439 -8.53 -24.47 29.11
C ASN A 439 -8.55 -25.98 29.33
N SER A 440 -8.61 -26.40 30.59
CA SER A 440 -8.81 -27.82 30.92
C SER A 440 -10.30 -28.15 31.02
N PRO A 441 -10.73 -29.40 30.75
CA PRO A 441 -12.11 -29.81 30.95
C PRO A 441 -12.57 -29.54 32.39
N VAL A 442 -13.77 -29.01 32.61
CA VAL A 442 -14.32 -28.71 33.96
C VAL A 442 -15.60 -29.50 34.20
N PHE A 443 -15.63 -30.32 35.26
CA PHE A 443 -16.83 -31.05 35.68
C PHE A 443 -17.93 -30.10 36.19
N SER A 444 -19.20 -30.46 35.96
CA SER A 444 -20.34 -29.65 36.41
C SER A 444 -20.55 -29.69 37.93
N GLN A 445 -20.01 -30.70 38.62
CA GLN A 445 -20.08 -30.87 40.06
C GLN A 445 -18.69 -31.20 40.62
N SER A 446 -18.41 -30.78 41.86
CA SER A 446 -17.16 -31.10 42.56
C SER A 446 -17.07 -32.56 43.02
N SER A 447 -18.21 -33.24 43.12
CA SER A 447 -18.33 -34.66 43.45
C SER A 447 -19.69 -35.18 43.02
N TYR A 448 -19.75 -36.43 42.53
CA TYR A 448 -21.00 -37.10 42.19
C TYR A 448 -21.32 -38.17 43.22
N SER A 449 -22.59 -38.30 43.59
CA SER A 449 -23.05 -39.39 44.45
C SER A 449 -24.31 -40.04 43.90
N ALA A 450 -24.35 -41.37 43.89
CA ALA A 450 -25.54 -42.12 43.51
C ALA A 450 -25.78 -43.30 44.45
N LEU A 451 -27.00 -43.79 44.42
CA LEU A 451 -27.45 -44.98 45.13
C LEU A 451 -27.68 -46.09 44.11
N ILE A 452 -27.17 -47.28 44.40
CA ILE A 452 -27.47 -48.49 43.63
C ILE A 452 -27.94 -49.56 44.61
N ALA A 453 -29.01 -50.29 44.28
CA ALA A 453 -29.36 -51.45 45.07
C ALA A 453 -28.28 -52.53 44.92
N GLU A 454 -28.06 -53.31 45.98
CA GLU A 454 -27.35 -54.57 45.83
C GLU A 454 -28.12 -55.55 44.93
N ASN A 455 -27.48 -56.68 44.58
CA ASN A 455 -28.04 -57.66 43.65
C ASN A 455 -28.41 -57.05 42.28
N ASN A 456 -27.77 -55.94 41.90
CA ASN A 456 -27.94 -55.29 40.61
C ASN A 456 -27.44 -56.15 39.45
N TYR A 457 -27.91 -55.88 38.24
CA TYR A 457 -27.44 -56.59 37.05
C TYR A 457 -26.09 -56.02 36.58
N PRO A 458 -25.14 -56.88 36.17
CA PRO A 458 -23.97 -56.44 35.43
C PRO A 458 -24.36 -55.65 34.18
N GLY A 459 -23.82 -54.45 34.02
CA GLY A 459 -24.10 -53.51 32.92
C GLY A 459 -25.08 -52.38 33.28
N ASP A 460 -25.69 -52.42 34.47
CA ASP A 460 -26.62 -51.40 34.94
C ASP A 460 -25.95 -50.01 34.99
N SER A 461 -26.68 -49.00 34.51
CA SER A 461 -26.22 -47.61 34.50
C SER A 461 -26.47 -46.98 35.87
N VAL A 462 -25.41 -46.50 36.52
CA VAL A 462 -25.50 -45.94 37.88
C VAL A 462 -25.73 -44.43 37.83
N LEU A 463 -24.84 -43.70 37.17
CA LEU A 463 -24.91 -42.25 36.98
C LEU A 463 -24.08 -41.83 35.77
N SER A 464 -24.22 -40.58 35.34
CA SER A 464 -23.36 -39.99 34.30
C SER A 464 -22.63 -38.77 34.83
N VAL A 465 -21.33 -38.69 34.57
CA VAL A 465 -20.54 -37.49 34.83
C VAL A 465 -20.49 -36.60 33.59
N TYR A 466 -20.40 -35.29 33.79
CA TYR A 466 -20.36 -34.33 32.70
C TYR A 466 -19.30 -33.26 32.95
N ALA A 467 -18.38 -33.13 32.01
CA ALA A 467 -17.39 -32.07 31.95
C ALA A 467 -17.60 -31.22 30.69
N LYS A 468 -17.17 -29.95 30.76
CA LYS A 468 -17.20 -28.99 29.66
C LYS A 468 -15.83 -28.37 29.49
N ASP A 469 -15.39 -28.26 28.25
CA ASP A 469 -14.21 -27.54 27.84
C ASP A 469 -14.61 -26.27 27.08
N LEU A 470 -13.83 -25.20 27.19
CA LEU A 470 -14.11 -23.92 26.54
C LEU A 470 -13.41 -23.75 25.19
N ASP A 471 -12.40 -24.57 24.91
CA ASP A 471 -11.60 -24.52 23.68
C ASP A 471 -12.43 -24.94 22.45
N GLU A 472 -11.79 -25.10 21.28
CA GLU A 472 -12.46 -25.45 20.02
C GLU A 472 -12.01 -26.83 19.47
N ASN A 473 -12.94 -27.54 18.83
CA ASN A 473 -12.64 -28.77 18.07
C ASN A 473 -11.97 -29.87 18.92
N HIS A 474 -10.72 -30.24 18.60
CA HIS A 474 -9.99 -31.32 19.26
C HIS A 474 -9.58 -30.94 20.69
N ASN A 475 -9.21 -29.68 20.91
CA ASN A 475 -8.88 -29.12 22.22
C ASN A 475 -10.11 -29.14 23.15
N ALA A 476 -11.32 -29.08 22.60
CA ALA A 476 -12.55 -29.22 23.38
C ALA A 476 -13.08 -30.65 23.53
N ARG A 477 -12.45 -31.64 22.86
CA ARG A 477 -13.01 -33.00 22.75
C ARG A 477 -12.64 -33.82 23.98
N ILE A 478 -13.59 -33.94 24.90
CA ILE A 478 -13.41 -34.63 26.17
C ILE A 478 -13.51 -36.16 25.99
N SER A 479 -12.61 -36.87 26.67
CA SER A 479 -12.66 -38.31 26.90
C SER A 479 -12.66 -38.58 28.41
N TYR A 480 -13.62 -39.37 28.89
CA TYR A 480 -13.72 -39.77 30.29
C TYR A 480 -12.95 -41.07 30.54
N ILE A 481 -12.12 -41.08 31.58
CA ILE A 481 -11.21 -42.17 31.90
C ILE A 481 -11.39 -42.52 33.37
N LEU A 482 -11.53 -43.80 33.66
CA LEU A 482 -11.55 -44.30 35.03
C LEU A 482 -10.10 -44.30 35.55
N GLU A 483 -9.83 -43.57 36.63
CA GLU A 483 -8.49 -43.53 37.21
C GLU A 483 -8.22 -44.83 37.97
N ASP A 484 -7.06 -45.45 37.72
CA ASP A 484 -6.68 -46.70 38.36
C ASP A 484 -6.55 -46.49 39.88
N CYS A 485 -7.42 -47.16 40.63
CA CYS A 485 -7.38 -47.24 42.07
C CYS A 485 -7.82 -48.63 42.54
N GLU A 486 -7.47 -48.99 43.77
CA GLU A 486 -7.84 -50.27 44.37
C GLU A 486 -8.97 -50.08 45.38
N ILE A 487 -9.99 -50.93 45.29
CA ILE A 487 -11.10 -51.00 46.24
C ILE A 487 -11.09 -52.42 46.83
N GLY A 488 -10.72 -52.53 48.10
CA GLY A 488 -10.68 -53.83 48.80
C GLY A 488 -9.65 -54.81 48.23
N GLY A 489 -8.57 -54.32 47.62
CA GLY A 489 -7.51 -55.14 47.00
C GLY A 489 -7.79 -55.60 45.57
N SER A 490 -8.95 -55.24 45.01
CA SER A 490 -9.28 -55.40 43.58
C SER A 490 -9.20 -54.05 42.85
N PRO A 491 -8.79 -54.00 41.58
CA PRO A 491 -8.82 -52.77 40.78
C PRO A 491 -10.26 -52.29 40.57
N VAL A 492 -10.46 -50.97 40.56
CA VAL A 492 -11.78 -50.34 40.38
C VAL A 492 -12.50 -50.77 39.10
N SER A 493 -11.76 -51.13 38.06
CA SER A 493 -12.26 -51.60 36.77
C SER A 493 -13.01 -52.94 36.86
N GLU A 494 -12.81 -53.73 37.93
CA GLU A 494 -13.62 -54.92 38.21
C GLU A 494 -15.02 -54.59 38.73
N PHE A 495 -15.23 -53.38 39.25
CA PHE A 495 -16.49 -52.95 39.86
C PHE A 495 -17.31 -52.09 38.92
N VAL A 496 -16.66 -51.13 38.27
CA VAL A 496 -17.31 -50.11 37.45
C VAL A 496 -16.55 -49.87 36.16
N SER A 497 -17.26 -49.43 35.13
CA SER A 497 -16.70 -48.95 33.87
C SER A 497 -17.26 -47.57 33.56
N VAL A 498 -16.46 -46.73 32.91
CA VAL A 498 -16.89 -45.42 32.41
C VAL A 498 -16.85 -45.39 30.89
N SER A 499 -17.90 -44.87 30.29
CA SER A 499 -17.96 -44.65 28.84
C SER A 499 -17.14 -43.41 28.48
N ALA A 500 -16.11 -43.60 27.63
CA ALA A 500 -15.19 -42.54 27.25
C ALA A 500 -15.85 -41.36 26.52
N GLU A 501 -16.96 -41.58 25.81
CA GLU A 501 -17.60 -40.55 24.99
C GLU A 501 -18.66 -39.72 25.73
N ASN A 502 -19.39 -40.34 26.67
CA ASN A 502 -20.56 -39.71 27.31
C ASN A 502 -20.56 -39.75 28.84
N GLY A 503 -19.50 -40.27 29.47
CA GLY A 503 -19.32 -40.23 30.93
C GLY A 503 -20.29 -41.10 31.72
N VAL A 504 -21.05 -42.00 31.06
CA VAL A 504 -21.96 -42.94 31.74
C VAL A 504 -21.13 -43.97 32.51
N ILE A 505 -21.42 -44.13 33.80
CA ILE A 505 -20.81 -45.11 34.69
C ILE A 505 -21.74 -46.32 34.80
N ARG A 506 -21.20 -47.51 34.51
CA ARG A 506 -21.92 -48.78 34.59
C ARG A 506 -21.30 -49.71 35.63
N ALA A 507 -22.14 -50.44 36.35
CA ALA A 507 -21.70 -51.53 37.19
C ALA A 507 -21.20 -52.69 36.31
N VAL A 508 -20.00 -53.22 36.58
CA VAL A 508 -19.41 -54.36 35.86
C VAL A 508 -19.87 -55.68 36.46
N ARG A 509 -20.24 -55.68 37.74
CA ARG A 509 -20.74 -56.85 38.47
C ARG A 509 -21.92 -56.49 39.37
N SER A 510 -22.58 -57.50 39.91
CA SER A 510 -23.54 -57.33 41.01
C SER A 510 -22.79 -56.98 42.30
N PHE A 511 -23.32 -56.02 43.05
CA PHE A 511 -22.81 -55.67 44.37
C PHE A 511 -23.58 -56.42 45.46
N ASP A 512 -22.88 -56.69 46.55
CA ASP A 512 -23.35 -57.35 47.76
C ASP A 512 -23.05 -56.36 48.90
N TYR A 513 -24.10 -55.90 49.61
CA TYR A 513 -24.00 -54.86 50.61
C TYR A 513 -23.22 -55.33 51.84
N GLU A 514 -23.36 -56.60 52.22
CA GLU A 514 -22.69 -57.23 53.35
C GLU A 514 -21.17 -57.25 53.13
N GLN A 515 -20.72 -57.37 51.87
CA GLN A 515 -19.32 -57.28 51.50
C GLN A 515 -18.83 -55.84 51.33
N ILE A 516 -19.55 -55.01 50.57
CA ILE A 516 -19.12 -53.67 50.19
C ILE A 516 -20.28 -52.69 50.27
N LYS A 517 -20.18 -51.70 51.16
CA LYS A 517 -21.26 -50.72 51.40
C LYS A 517 -21.16 -49.47 50.54
N GLN A 518 -19.96 -49.15 50.06
CA GLN A 518 -19.72 -47.99 49.22
C GLN A 518 -18.50 -48.18 48.31
N LEU A 519 -18.56 -47.55 47.14
CA LEU A 519 -17.44 -47.41 46.22
C LEU A 519 -17.08 -45.94 46.11
N VAL A 520 -15.80 -45.61 46.29
CA VAL A 520 -15.27 -44.25 46.09
C VAL A 520 -14.12 -44.35 45.12
N PHE A 521 -14.23 -43.67 44.00
CA PHE A 521 -13.22 -43.68 42.95
C PHE A 521 -13.19 -42.33 42.23
N THR A 522 -12.17 -42.14 41.40
CA THR A 522 -11.97 -40.90 40.65
C THR A 522 -12.20 -41.14 39.17
N VAL A 523 -12.92 -40.22 38.53
CA VAL A 523 -13.04 -40.17 37.07
C VAL A 523 -12.27 -38.95 36.57
N LYS A 524 -11.41 -39.18 35.58
CA LYS A 524 -10.61 -38.18 34.90
C LYS A 524 -11.29 -37.77 33.61
N ALA A 525 -11.47 -36.47 33.39
CA ALA A 525 -11.80 -35.92 32.08
C ALA A 525 -10.52 -35.41 31.43
N GLN A 526 -10.31 -35.75 30.16
CA GLN A 526 -9.12 -35.38 29.40
C GLN A 526 -9.54 -34.84 28.04
N ASP A 527 -9.00 -33.70 27.62
CA ASP A 527 -9.21 -33.18 26.28
C ASP A 527 -8.40 -33.94 25.19
N GLY A 528 -8.63 -33.58 23.93
CA GLY A 528 -7.89 -34.11 22.78
C GLY A 528 -6.73 -33.23 22.33
N GLY A 529 -6.32 -32.26 23.16
CA GLY A 529 -5.27 -31.29 22.84
C GLY A 529 -3.86 -31.88 22.91
N SER A 530 -2.88 -31.07 22.51
CA SER A 530 -1.45 -31.45 22.53
C SER A 530 -0.60 -30.29 23.05
N PRO A 531 -0.16 -30.30 24.32
CA PRO A 531 -0.36 -31.36 25.31
C PRO A 531 -1.83 -31.46 25.78
N PRO A 532 -2.29 -32.65 26.20
CA PRO A 532 -3.65 -32.80 26.71
C PRO A 532 -3.78 -32.24 28.13
N LEU A 533 -4.85 -31.50 28.41
CA LEU A 533 -5.20 -31.01 29.74
C LEU A 533 -6.31 -31.88 30.36
N THR A 534 -6.32 -31.92 31.69
CA THR A 534 -7.11 -32.91 32.43
C THR A 534 -7.65 -32.37 33.73
N SER A 535 -8.82 -32.85 34.15
CA SER A 535 -9.37 -32.63 35.49
C SER A 535 -9.92 -33.94 36.06
N ASN A 536 -10.06 -34.00 37.39
CA ASN A 536 -10.50 -35.18 38.10
C ASN A 536 -11.75 -34.86 38.94
N VAL A 537 -12.66 -35.81 39.07
CA VAL A 537 -13.82 -35.72 39.97
C VAL A 537 -14.00 -37.01 40.76
N THR A 538 -14.35 -36.86 42.05
CA THR A 538 -14.64 -38.01 42.91
C THR A 538 -16.10 -38.45 42.72
N VAL A 539 -16.29 -39.75 42.53
CA VAL A 539 -17.59 -40.40 42.43
C VAL A 539 -17.77 -41.34 43.61
N LYS A 540 -18.91 -41.19 44.29
CA LYS A 540 -19.31 -42.02 45.43
C LYS A 540 -20.58 -42.79 45.12
N ILE A 541 -20.48 -44.11 45.01
CA ILE A 541 -21.64 -44.99 44.88
C ILE A 541 -21.93 -45.59 46.25
N LEU A 542 -23.15 -45.39 46.73
CA LEU A 542 -23.66 -45.98 47.97
C LEU A 542 -24.51 -47.19 47.60
N ILE A 543 -24.17 -48.35 48.15
CA ILE A 543 -24.92 -49.58 47.90
C ILE A 543 -26.08 -49.61 48.91
N GLN A 544 -27.28 -49.85 48.42
CA GLN A 544 -28.49 -49.97 49.22
C GLN A 544 -28.78 -51.44 49.46
N ASP A 545 -28.75 -51.79 50.75
CA ASP A 545 -29.17 -53.07 51.32
C ASP A 545 -30.59 -53.45 50.89
N GLN A 546 -30.77 -54.70 50.44
CA GLN A 546 -32.05 -55.36 50.21
C GLN A 546 -32.21 -56.51 51.21
N ASN A 547 -33.46 -56.83 51.56
CA ASN A 547 -33.70 -57.93 52.51
C ASN A 547 -33.50 -59.29 51.82
N ASP A 548 -32.23 -59.68 51.64
CA ASP A 548 -31.79 -60.82 50.86
C ASP A 548 -31.22 -61.97 51.70
N ASN A 549 -30.96 -61.74 52.99
CA ASN A 549 -30.62 -62.76 53.97
C ASN A 549 -31.78 -62.97 54.96
N PRO A 550 -32.17 -64.22 55.26
CA PRO A 550 -33.13 -64.49 56.33
C PRO A 550 -32.43 -64.50 57.70
N PRO A 551 -33.17 -64.20 58.79
CA PRO A 551 -32.63 -64.30 60.14
C PRO A 551 -32.08 -65.69 60.45
N GLN A 552 -30.89 -65.78 61.06
CA GLN A 552 -30.30 -67.04 61.50
C GLN A 552 -30.41 -67.20 63.02
N VAL A 553 -31.03 -68.28 63.48
CA VAL A 553 -31.10 -68.61 64.92
C VAL A 553 -29.79 -69.23 65.36
N LEU A 554 -29.12 -68.59 66.33
CA LEU A 554 -27.88 -69.07 66.94
C LEU A 554 -28.15 -69.93 68.18
N TYR A 555 -29.21 -69.61 68.93
CA TYR A 555 -29.57 -70.33 70.15
C TYR A 555 -31.10 -70.40 70.32
N PRO A 556 -31.67 -71.57 70.71
CA PRO A 556 -30.98 -72.85 70.99
C PRO A 556 -30.48 -73.55 69.72
N VAL A 557 -29.35 -74.27 69.83
CA VAL A 557 -28.67 -74.93 68.71
C VAL A 557 -29.53 -76.07 68.14
N GLN A 558 -29.88 -75.99 66.86
CA GLN A 558 -30.70 -76.99 66.15
C GLN A 558 -29.81 -78.03 65.44
N THR A 559 -29.08 -78.87 66.17
CA THR A 559 -28.33 -79.99 65.54
C THR A 559 -29.28 -81.16 65.32
N GLY A 560 -29.35 -81.69 64.09
CA GLY A 560 -30.35 -82.66 63.58
C GLY A 560 -30.42 -84.04 64.24
N GLY A 561 -30.52 -84.11 65.57
CA GLY A 561 -30.67 -85.35 66.33
C GLY A 561 -30.60 -85.20 67.86
N SER A 562 -30.21 -84.05 68.42
CA SER A 562 -30.16 -83.84 69.87
C SER A 562 -31.06 -82.67 70.27
N MET A 563 -32.27 -83.00 70.72
CA MET A 563 -33.20 -82.02 71.28
C MET A 563 -32.82 -81.76 72.73
N LEU A 564 -32.06 -80.69 73.00
CA LEU A 564 -31.96 -80.14 74.36
C LEU A 564 -33.36 -79.63 74.73
N ALA A 565 -34.00 -80.30 75.69
CA ALA A 565 -35.24 -79.82 76.28
C ALA A 565 -34.90 -78.90 77.46
N GLU A 566 -35.37 -77.66 77.40
CA GLU A 566 -35.20 -76.68 78.48
C GLU A 566 -36.11 -77.08 79.65
N MET A 567 -35.56 -77.21 80.86
CA MET A 567 -36.35 -77.65 82.01
C MET A 567 -37.03 -76.49 82.72
N VAL A 568 -38.32 -76.67 83.03
CA VAL A 568 -39.12 -75.75 83.83
C VAL A 568 -39.65 -76.51 85.06
N PRO A 569 -39.27 -76.13 86.29
CA PRO A 569 -39.78 -76.77 87.49
C PRO A 569 -41.28 -76.47 87.65
N ARG A 570 -42.06 -77.39 88.25
CA ARG A 570 -43.49 -77.17 88.50
C ARG A 570 -43.74 -76.08 89.54
N SER A 571 -42.73 -75.80 90.39
CA SER A 571 -42.73 -74.67 91.31
C SER A 571 -42.43 -73.31 90.63
N ALA A 572 -42.32 -73.25 89.30
CA ALA A 572 -42.05 -71.99 88.60
C ALA A 572 -43.21 -70.99 88.75
N ASP A 573 -42.89 -69.80 89.25
CA ASP A 573 -43.82 -68.68 89.36
C ASP A 573 -44.17 -68.07 87.99
N VAL A 574 -45.18 -67.19 87.98
CA VAL A 574 -45.54 -66.38 86.80
C VAL A 574 -44.36 -65.49 86.41
N GLY A 575 -43.96 -65.51 85.12
CA GLY A 575 -42.84 -64.75 84.59
C GLY A 575 -41.48 -65.45 84.67
N TYR A 576 -41.45 -66.74 85.05
CA TYR A 576 -40.23 -67.53 85.07
C TYR A 576 -39.57 -67.60 83.69
N LEU A 577 -38.27 -67.27 83.60
CA LEU A 577 -37.50 -67.32 82.37
C LEU A 577 -37.12 -68.77 82.05
N VAL A 578 -37.71 -69.29 80.98
CA VAL A 578 -37.46 -70.65 80.50
C VAL A 578 -36.15 -70.70 79.73
N THR A 579 -36.07 -69.89 78.67
CA THR A 579 -34.91 -69.77 77.80
C THR A 579 -35.06 -68.49 76.99
N LYS A 580 -34.10 -68.20 76.10
CA LYS A 580 -34.13 -67.05 75.21
C LYS A 580 -33.78 -67.50 73.80
N VAL A 581 -34.53 -67.08 72.80
CA VAL A 581 -34.17 -67.27 71.40
C VAL A 581 -33.22 -66.16 70.98
N VAL A 582 -32.03 -66.53 70.52
CA VAL A 582 -31.03 -65.58 69.99
C VAL A 582 -30.88 -65.84 68.51
N ALA A 583 -31.10 -64.79 67.73
CA ALA A 583 -30.96 -64.81 66.29
C ALA A 583 -30.17 -63.58 65.83
N VAL A 584 -29.56 -63.68 64.66
CA VAL A 584 -28.82 -62.61 64.00
C VAL A 584 -29.29 -62.52 62.56
N ASP A 585 -29.28 -61.32 62.02
CA ASP A 585 -29.42 -61.10 60.59
C ASP A 585 -28.15 -60.40 60.10
N VAL A 586 -27.72 -60.74 58.88
CA VAL A 586 -26.49 -60.18 58.29
C VAL A 586 -26.78 -58.85 57.60
N ASP A 587 -28.04 -58.61 57.23
CA ASP A 587 -28.51 -57.38 56.61
C ASP A 587 -28.35 -56.18 57.58
N SER A 588 -28.83 -55.00 57.22
CA SER A 588 -28.71 -53.78 58.03
C SER A 588 -30.03 -53.01 58.17
N GLY A 589 -30.07 -52.13 59.17
CA GLY A 589 -31.24 -51.28 59.42
C GLY A 589 -32.51 -52.07 59.72
N GLN A 590 -33.54 -51.90 58.89
CA GLN A 590 -34.83 -52.58 59.07
C GLN A 590 -34.78 -54.06 58.62
N ASN A 591 -33.91 -54.39 57.65
CA ASN A 591 -33.72 -55.74 57.14
C ASN A 591 -33.10 -56.65 58.22
N ALA A 592 -32.30 -56.10 59.13
CA ALA A 592 -31.80 -56.82 60.31
C ALA A 592 -32.57 -56.58 61.62
N TRP A 593 -33.73 -55.90 61.57
CA TRP A 593 -34.50 -55.62 62.77
C TRP A 593 -35.38 -56.82 63.15
N LEU A 594 -34.90 -57.61 64.10
CA LEU A 594 -35.54 -58.86 64.49
C LEU A 594 -36.73 -58.68 65.44
N SER A 595 -37.80 -59.42 65.17
CA SER A 595 -38.96 -59.58 66.04
C SER A 595 -39.27 -61.04 66.29
N TYR A 596 -39.62 -61.39 67.53
CA TYR A 596 -39.84 -62.76 67.96
C TYR A 596 -41.32 -62.99 68.26
N LYS A 597 -41.91 -64.06 67.73
CA LYS A 597 -43.32 -64.39 67.94
C LYS A 597 -43.50 -65.87 68.24
N LEU A 598 -44.42 -66.18 69.15
CA LEU A 598 -44.83 -67.57 69.40
C LEU A 598 -45.82 -68.01 68.30
N GLN A 599 -45.33 -68.78 67.32
CA GLN A 599 -46.12 -69.24 66.18
C GLN A 599 -47.04 -70.41 66.55
N LYS A 600 -46.50 -71.42 67.23
CA LYS A 600 -47.25 -72.60 67.72
C LYS A 600 -46.74 -73.01 69.10
N ALA A 601 -47.63 -73.51 69.95
CA ALA A 601 -47.28 -74.03 71.27
C ALA A 601 -48.23 -75.19 71.61
N THR A 602 -47.75 -76.19 72.36
CA THR A 602 -48.60 -77.26 72.91
C THR A 602 -49.70 -76.67 73.80
N ASP A 603 -49.35 -75.75 74.69
CA ASP A 603 -50.30 -74.86 75.37
C ASP A 603 -49.90 -73.39 75.16
N ARG A 604 -50.75 -72.65 74.44
CA ARG A 604 -50.53 -71.23 74.12
C ARG A 604 -50.81 -70.29 75.31
N ALA A 605 -51.52 -70.76 76.35
CA ALA A 605 -51.80 -69.98 77.55
C ALA A 605 -50.70 -70.13 78.62
N LEU A 606 -49.71 -71.00 78.40
CA LEU A 606 -48.66 -71.30 79.37
C LEU A 606 -47.38 -70.48 79.15
N PHE A 607 -47.03 -70.18 77.89
CA PHE A 607 -45.79 -69.49 77.54
C PHE A 607 -46.02 -68.26 76.67
N GLU A 608 -45.23 -67.22 76.91
CA GLU A 608 -45.09 -66.05 76.04
C GLU A 608 -43.65 -65.91 75.54
N VAL A 609 -43.48 -65.19 74.43
CA VAL A 609 -42.17 -64.84 73.88
C VAL A 609 -42.11 -63.32 73.79
N GLY A 610 -41.07 -62.72 74.37
CA GLY A 610 -40.85 -61.28 74.30
C GLY A 610 -40.53 -60.81 72.89
N LEU A 611 -41.33 -59.87 72.37
CA LEU A 611 -41.30 -59.44 70.96
C LEU A 611 -39.93 -58.93 70.49
N GLN A 612 -39.15 -58.28 71.35
CA GLN A 612 -37.88 -57.63 70.98
C GLN A 612 -36.64 -58.34 71.53
N ASN A 613 -36.81 -59.23 72.52
CA ASN A 613 -35.68 -59.86 73.21
C ASN A 613 -35.69 -61.39 73.09
N GLY A 614 -36.75 -62.01 72.55
CA GLY A 614 -36.82 -63.45 72.36
C GLY A 614 -36.88 -64.26 73.66
N GLU A 615 -37.08 -63.63 74.82
CA GLU A 615 -37.19 -64.33 76.11
C GLU A 615 -38.49 -65.10 76.18
N ILE A 616 -38.41 -66.40 76.47
CA ILE A 616 -39.57 -67.27 76.68
C ILE A 616 -39.87 -67.33 78.17
N ARG A 617 -41.07 -66.88 78.55
CA ARG A 617 -41.51 -66.84 79.96
C ARG A 617 -42.83 -67.56 80.19
N THR A 618 -43.07 -67.99 81.43
CA THR A 618 -44.37 -68.55 81.85
C THR A 618 -45.39 -67.43 82.06
N ILE A 619 -46.61 -67.57 81.51
CA ILE A 619 -47.71 -66.58 81.67
C ILE A 619 -48.55 -66.88 82.92
N ARG A 620 -48.60 -68.15 83.32
CA ARG A 620 -49.32 -68.64 84.50
C ARG A 620 -48.50 -69.72 85.21
N GLN A 621 -48.85 -69.98 86.46
CA GLN A 621 -48.24 -71.07 87.24
C GLN A 621 -48.51 -72.43 86.56
N VAL A 622 -47.49 -73.28 86.56
CA VAL A 622 -47.54 -74.62 85.97
C VAL A 622 -48.32 -75.56 86.90
N THR A 623 -49.21 -76.38 86.35
CA THR A 623 -50.09 -77.28 87.10
C THR A 623 -49.85 -78.74 86.74
N ASP A 624 -50.25 -79.67 87.60
CA ASP A 624 -50.09 -81.12 87.36
C ASP A 624 -50.91 -81.66 86.16
N LYS A 625 -51.78 -80.82 85.57
CA LYS A 625 -52.56 -81.16 84.37
C LYS A 625 -51.85 -80.76 83.07
N ASP A 626 -50.80 -79.96 83.16
CA ASP A 626 -50.04 -79.48 82.01
C ASP A 626 -49.16 -80.62 81.46
N ALA A 627 -49.10 -80.76 80.14
CA ALA A 627 -48.28 -81.80 79.52
C ALA A 627 -46.79 -81.60 79.90
N VAL A 628 -46.12 -82.68 80.31
CA VAL A 628 -44.70 -82.67 80.67
C VAL A 628 -43.84 -82.24 79.49
N LYS A 629 -44.19 -82.67 78.27
CA LYS A 629 -43.52 -82.24 77.03
C LYS A 629 -44.28 -81.11 76.37
N GLN A 630 -43.70 -79.93 76.43
CA GLN A 630 -44.19 -78.72 75.76
C GLN A 630 -43.33 -78.45 74.53
N ARG A 631 -43.96 -78.25 73.37
CA ARG A 631 -43.27 -77.94 72.12
C ARG A 631 -43.66 -76.53 71.68
N LEU A 632 -42.70 -75.63 71.68
CA LEU A 632 -42.87 -74.24 71.27
C LEU A 632 -42.20 -74.05 69.91
N THR A 633 -42.91 -73.48 68.95
CA THR A 633 -42.37 -73.02 67.68
C THR A 633 -42.35 -71.51 67.72
N VAL A 634 -41.14 -70.95 67.85
CA VAL A 634 -40.91 -69.52 67.82
C VAL A 634 -40.48 -69.16 66.40
N ILE A 635 -41.09 -68.13 65.84
CA ILE A 635 -40.68 -67.53 64.57
C ILE A 635 -39.94 -66.24 64.88
N VAL A 636 -38.79 -66.08 64.25
CA VAL A 636 -38.02 -64.83 64.21
C VAL A 636 -38.24 -64.25 62.84
N GLU A 637 -38.77 -63.03 62.79
CA GLU A 637 -39.06 -62.30 61.54
C GLU A 637 -38.27 -60.99 61.55
N ASP A 638 -37.60 -60.67 60.46
CA ASP A 638 -37.06 -59.33 60.24
C ASP A 638 -38.19 -58.33 59.95
N ASN A 639 -37.84 -57.03 59.87
CA ASN A 639 -38.76 -55.96 59.47
C ASN A 639 -38.52 -55.49 58.02
N GLY A 640 -37.83 -56.31 57.21
CA GLY A 640 -37.56 -56.03 55.80
C GLY A 640 -38.81 -56.19 54.93
N GLN A 641 -38.72 -55.76 53.66
CA GLN A 641 -39.77 -55.95 52.67
C GLN A 641 -39.20 -56.63 51.40
N PRO A 642 -39.60 -57.88 51.08
CA PRO A 642 -40.49 -58.76 51.85
C PRO A 642 -39.83 -59.22 53.15
N SER A 643 -40.62 -59.39 54.22
CA SER A 643 -40.08 -59.88 55.49
C SER A 643 -39.66 -61.33 55.37
N ARG A 644 -38.46 -61.66 55.85
CA ARG A 644 -37.95 -63.03 55.93
C ARG A 644 -37.96 -63.51 57.37
N SER A 645 -37.97 -64.83 57.52
CA SER A 645 -38.15 -65.45 58.82
C SER A 645 -37.42 -66.77 58.96
N ALA A 646 -37.05 -67.09 60.19
CA ALA A 646 -36.60 -68.41 60.59
C ALA A 646 -37.45 -68.94 61.73
N THR A 647 -37.68 -70.24 61.73
CA THR A 647 -38.44 -70.91 62.78
C THR A 647 -37.52 -71.77 63.61
N VAL A 648 -37.70 -71.73 64.92
CA VAL A 648 -36.99 -72.55 65.89
C VAL A 648 -37.97 -73.32 66.74
N VAL A 649 -37.70 -74.61 66.93
CA VAL A 649 -38.48 -75.45 67.84
C VAL A 649 -37.74 -75.53 69.16
N VAL A 650 -38.37 -75.01 70.21
CA VAL A 650 -37.91 -75.11 71.59
C VAL A 650 -38.77 -76.17 72.27
N ASN A 651 -38.13 -77.27 72.67
CA ASN A 651 -38.78 -78.27 73.51
C ASN A 651 -38.55 -77.87 74.96
N VAL A 652 -39.62 -77.84 75.74
CA VAL A 652 -39.61 -77.51 77.15
C VAL A 652 -40.13 -78.71 77.91
N ALA A 653 -39.39 -79.15 78.92
CA ALA A 653 -39.77 -80.26 79.80
C ALA A 653 -40.21 -79.70 81.16
N VAL A 654 -41.48 -79.89 81.49
CA VAL A 654 -42.06 -79.51 82.77
C VAL A 654 -41.87 -80.65 83.77
N ALA A 655 -40.82 -80.58 84.57
CA ALA A 655 -40.47 -81.61 85.54
C ALA A 655 -39.69 -81.01 86.72
N ASP A 656 -39.85 -81.59 87.90
CA ASP A 656 -39.09 -81.17 89.09
C ASP A 656 -37.70 -81.83 89.15
N SER A 657 -37.47 -82.88 88.33
CA SER A 657 -36.19 -83.58 88.25
C SER A 657 -35.93 -84.26 86.89
N PHE A 658 -34.65 -84.33 86.49
CA PHE A 658 -34.19 -84.96 85.22
C PHE A 658 -34.66 -86.42 84.98
N PRO A 659 -34.78 -87.30 86.00
CA PRO A 659 -35.26 -88.67 85.81
C PRO A 659 -36.69 -88.79 85.28
N GLU A 660 -37.56 -87.82 85.61
CA GLU A 660 -38.96 -87.75 85.17
C GLU A 660 -39.07 -87.50 83.66
N VAL A 661 -38.11 -86.73 83.12
CA VAL A 661 -38.00 -86.40 81.70
C VAL A 661 -37.54 -87.60 80.88
N LEU A 662 -36.75 -88.52 81.45
CA LEU A 662 -36.26 -89.69 80.73
C LEU A 662 -37.34 -90.76 80.51
N SER A 663 -38.39 -90.83 81.34
CA SER A 663 -39.47 -91.83 81.20
C SER A 663 -40.49 -91.52 80.11
N GLU A 664 -40.64 -90.26 79.69
CA GLU A 664 -41.60 -89.85 78.64
C GLU A 664 -40.94 -89.51 77.29
N PHE A 665 -39.61 -89.47 77.23
CA PHE A 665 -38.85 -89.23 75.99
C PHE A 665 -38.34 -90.53 75.32
N THR A 666 -38.87 -91.70 75.68
CA THR A 666 -38.48 -93.02 75.11
C THR A 666 -39.06 -93.34 73.74
N ASP A 667 -39.23 -92.35 72.86
CA ASP A 667 -39.43 -92.59 71.43
C ASP A 667 -38.14 -92.27 70.68
N PHE A 668 -37.16 -93.16 70.83
CA PHE A 668 -36.00 -93.23 69.94
C PHE A 668 -35.82 -94.69 69.48
N PRO A 669 -35.90 -94.98 68.16
CA PRO A 669 -35.34 -96.21 67.65
C PRO A 669 -33.84 -96.20 67.93
N HIS A 670 -33.40 -97.25 68.60
CA HIS A 670 -32.01 -97.51 68.95
C HIS A 670 -31.22 -97.89 67.68
N ASP A 671 -30.74 -96.90 66.92
CA ASP A 671 -29.71 -97.17 65.90
C ASP A 671 -28.35 -97.28 66.60
N LYS A 672 -28.05 -98.51 67.04
CA LYS A 672 -26.69 -98.94 67.35
C LYS A 672 -25.94 -99.22 66.04
N GLU A 673 -25.23 -98.22 65.54
CA GLU A 673 -24.01 -98.46 64.76
C GLU A 673 -22.84 -97.76 65.45
N TYR A 674 -22.21 -98.50 66.37
CA TYR A 674 -20.87 -98.16 66.84
C TYR A 674 -19.91 -98.46 65.69
N ASN A 675 -19.49 -97.42 64.98
CA ASN A 675 -18.69 -97.52 63.76
C ASN A 675 -17.21 -97.78 64.15
N ASP A 676 -16.82 -99.06 64.20
CA ASP A 676 -15.44 -99.55 64.46
C ASP A 676 -14.39 -99.03 63.44
N ASN A 677 -14.81 -98.26 62.44
CA ASN A 677 -13.95 -97.71 61.40
C ASN A 677 -13.28 -96.37 61.76
N LEU A 678 -13.77 -95.63 62.76
CA LEU A 678 -13.21 -94.31 63.09
C LEU A 678 -11.80 -94.41 63.69
N THR A 679 -11.54 -95.43 64.51
CA THR A 679 -10.21 -95.72 65.07
C THR A 679 -9.25 -96.21 63.99
N PHE A 680 -9.73 -96.98 63.00
CA PHE A 680 -8.93 -97.39 61.84
C PHE A 680 -8.52 -96.19 60.96
N TYR A 681 -9.45 -95.30 60.61
CA TYR A 681 -9.14 -94.11 59.81
C TYR A 681 -8.26 -93.11 60.57
N LEU A 682 -8.40 -92.99 61.90
CA LEU A 682 -7.55 -92.13 62.72
C LEU A 682 -6.11 -92.67 62.81
N VAL A 683 -5.94 -93.99 62.96
CA VAL A 683 -4.62 -94.65 62.93
C VAL A 683 -4.00 -94.56 61.53
N LEU A 684 -4.79 -94.74 60.47
CA LEU A 684 -4.33 -94.60 59.09
C LEU A 684 -3.90 -93.15 58.79
N ALA A 685 -4.64 -92.14 59.25
CA ALA A 685 -4.28 -90.74 59.11
C ALA A 685 -2.98 -90.40 59.88
N LEU A 686 -2.83 -90.89 61.12
CA LEU A 686 -1.60 -90.74 61.90
C LEU A 686 -0.39 -91.40 61.24
N ALA A 687 -0.57 -92.59 60.64
CA ALA A 687 0.48 -93.30 59.92
C ALA A 687 0.90 -92.55 58.65
N VAL A 688 -0.04 -92.00 57.89
CA VAL A 688 0.23 -91.23 56.65
C VAL A 688 0.93 -89.91 56.97
N VAL A 689 0.49 -89.18 57.99
CA VAL A 689 1.14 -87.92 58.42
C VAL A 689 2.57 -88.18 58.92
N SER A 690 2.77 -89.27 59.68
CA SER A 690 4.10 -89.66 60.16
C SER A 690 5.02 -90.11 59.01
N PHE A 691 4.50 -90.82 58.00
CA PHE A 691 5.25 -91.19 56.79
C PHE A 691 5.63 -89.96 55.95
N LEU A 692 4.72 -89.00 55.77
CA LEU A 692 5.01 -87.73 55.08
C LEU A 692 6.04 -86.90 55.82
N PHE A 693 5.99 -86.87 57.15
CA PHE A 693 6.99 -86.17 57.97
C PHE A 693 8.39 -86.79 57.86
N ILE A 694 8.48 -88.13 57.91
CA ILE A 694 9.76 -88.85 57.78
C ILE A 694 10.33 -88.72 56.37
N THR A 695 9.51 -88.82 55.32
CA THR A 695 9.97 -88.62 53.93
C THR A 695 10.44 -87.19 53.69
N CYS A 696 9.77 -86.19 54.26
CA CYS A 696 10.23 -84.79 54.20
C CYS A 696 11.58 -84.60 54.90
N LEU A 697 11.78 -85.21 56.08
CA LEU A 697 13.07 -85.20 56.79
C LEU A 697 14.19 -85.87 55.98
N VAL A 698 13.92 -87.03 55.36
CA VAL A 698 14.89 -87.72 54.50
C VAL A 698 15.25 -86.88 53.28
N VAL A 699 14.28 -86.21 52.64
CA VAL A 699 14.54 -85.29 51.52
C VAL A 699 15.38 -84.10 51.96
N ILE A 700 15.06 -83.47 53.10
CA ILE A 700 15.84 -82.35 53.64
C ILE A 700 17.27 -82.78 53.97
N ILE A 701 17.46 -83.94 54.60
CA ILE A 701 18.79 -84.49 54.92
C ILE A 701 19.54 -84.83 53.62
N SER A 702 18.88 -85.41 52.62
CA SER A 702 19.46 -85.73 51.31
C SER A 702 19.90 -84.47 50.56
N VAL A 703 19.09 -83.41 50.57
CA VAL A 703 19.43 -82.11 49.98
C VAL A 703 20.56 -81.43 50.74
N LYS A 704 20.61 -81.55 52.07
CA LYS A 704 21.70 -81.02 52.90
C LYS A 704 23.02 -81.77 52.66
N ILE A 705 22.97 -83.09 52.50
CA ILE A 705 24.14 -83.93 52.15
C ILE A 705 24.58 -83.65 50.71
N TYR A 706 23.65 -83.46 49.77
CA TYR A 706 23.95 -83.10 48.39
C TYR A 706 24.61 -81.71 48.29
N ARG A 707 24.03 -80.67 48.92
CA ARG A 707 24.62 -79.32 48.98
C ARG A 707 25.95 -79.27 49.73
N TRP A 708 26.14 -80.10 50.75
CA TRP A 708 27.41 -80.21 51.47
C TRP A 708 28.51 -80.88 50.63
N ARG A 709 28.18 -81.92 49.84
CA ARG A 709 29.10 -82.60 48.92
C ARG A 709 29.47 -81.74 47.69
N GLN A 710 28.54 -80.92 47.21
CA GLN A 710 28.75 -80.01 46.06
C GLN A 710 29.64 -78.80 46.42
N SER A 711 29.86 -78.52 47.71
CA SER A 711 30.69 -77.39 48.19
C SER A 711 32.20 -77.68 48.32
N ARG A 712 32.68 -78.91 48.04
CA ARG A 712 34.09 -79.31 48.25
C ARG A 712 34.79 -79.98 47.05
N VAL A 713 34.32 -79.78 45.82
CA VAL A 713 34.94 -80.45 44.63
C VAL A 713 35.30 -79.55 43.44
N LEU A 714 35.09 -78.22 43.44
CA LEU A 714 35.70 -77.36 42.40
C LEU A 714 36.17 -76.01 42.94
N TYR A 715 37.34 -76.05 43.58
CA TYR A 715 38.31 -74.95 43.53
C TYR A 715 39.39 -75.36 42.52
N GLN A 716 39.35 -74.80 41.31
CA GLN A 716 40.56 -74.48 40.56
C GLN A 716 40.32 -73.18 39.81
N SER A 717 41.29 -72.29 39.97
CA SER A 717 41.22 -70.84 39.92
C SER A 717 41.74 -70.26 38.59
N ASN A 718 41.13 -69.16 38.12
CA ASN A 718 41.81 -67.87 37.83
C ASN A 718 40.81 -66.74 37.50
N LEU A 719 41.02 -65.60 38.19
CA LEU A 719 40.33 -64.29 38.24
C LEU A 719 40.48 -63.40 36.97
N PRO A 720 40.00 -62.13 36.90
CA PRO A 720 38.86 -61.40 37.55
C PRO A 720 38.00 -60.50 36.60
N VAL A 721 36.87 -59.95 37.08
CA VAL A 721 36.45 -58.50 37.09
C VAL A 721 34.91 -58.29 37.14
N ILE A 722 34.47 -57.76 38.30
CA ILE A 722 33.38 -56.83 38.71
C ILE A 722 32.07 -56.68 37.87
N PRO A 723 30.88 -56.90 38.49
CA PRO A 723 29.54 -56.63 37.92
C PRO A 723 28.87 -55.32 38.40
N TYR A 724 28.05 -54.72 37.52
CA TYR A 724 27.10 -53.64 37.81
C TYR A 724 25.74 -54.20 38.26
N TYR A 725 25.13 -53.63 39.30
CA TYR A 725 23.75 -53.87 39.75
C TYR A 725 22.91 -52.58 39.60
N PRO A 726 21.67 -52.65 39.08
CA PRO A 726 20.60 -51.69 39.35
C PRO A 726 19.52 -52.27 40.31
N PRO A 727 18.71 -51.40 40.95
CA PRO A 727 18.13 -51.68 42.27
C PRO A 727 16.74 -52.31 42.26
N ARG A 728 16.42 -52.82 43.45
CA ARG A 728 15.32 -53.70 43.85
C ARG A 728 13.98 -52.99 44.00
N TYR A 729 12.90 -53.74 43.68
CA TYR A 729 11.62 -53.69 44.39
C TYR A 729 11.63 -54.75 45.50
N SER A 730 11.11 -54.42 46.67
CA SER A 730 10.85 -55.37 47.76
C SER A 730 9.46 -55.14 48.33
N ASP A 731 8.61 -56.16 48.19
CA ASP A 731 7.52 -56.42 49.13
C ASP A 731 8.09 -56.84 50.48
N THR A 732 7.48 -56.38 51.57
CA THR A 732 6.73 -57.24 52.51
C THR A 732 6.32 -56.46 53.77
N LEU A 733 5.10 -56.75 54.21
CA LEU A 733 4.47 -56.36 55.46
C LEU A 733 5.29 -56.77 56.70
N GLY A 734 5.20 -55.95 57.76
CA GLY A 734 5.14 -56.47 59.13
C GLY A 734 6.01 -55.79 60.19
N THR A 735 5.33 -55.00 61.03
CA THR A 735 5.58 -54.80 62.48
C THR A 735 6.69 -53.85 62.97
N GLY A 736 6.25 -52.63 63.34
CA GLY A 736 6.37 -52.07 64.70
C GLY A 736 7.75 -51.58 65.19
N THR A 737 7.98 -50.26 65.20
CA THR A 737 7.94 -49.38 66.39
C THR A 737 8.54 -48.00 66.06
N LEU A 738 7.89 -46.94 66.53
CA LEU A 738 8.25 -45.53 66.33
C LEU A 738 9.54 -45.15 67.08
N GLN A 739 10.39 -44.32 66.46
CA GLN A 739 10.77 -43.03 67.03
C GLN A 739 11.27 -42.04 65.96
N HIS A 740 10.74 -40.81 66.05
CA HIS A 740 11.10 -39.61 65.30
C HIS A 740 12.60 -39.29 65.33
N VAL A 741 13.14 -38.77 64.23
CA VAL A 741 14.06 -37.61 64.25
C VAL A 741 13.87 -36.77 62.98
N TYR A 742 13.39 -35.54 63.15
CA TYR A 742 13.51 -34.45 62.18
C TYR A 742 14.97 -33.98 62.13
N ASN A 743 15.53 -33.77 60.93
CA ASN A 743 16.77 -33.00 60.79
C ASN A 743 16.47 -31.66 60.11
N TYR A 744 16.68 -30.59 60.87
CA TYR A 744 16.74 -29.22 60.39
C TYR A 744 18.16 -28.93 59.89
N GLU A 745 18.30 -28.21 58.79
CA GLU A 745 19.53 -27.47 58.48
C GLU A 745 19.32 -25.98 58.75
N VAL A 746 20.14 -25.46 59.66
CA VAL A 746 20.14 -24.08 60.14
C VAL A 746 21.13 -23.28 59.30
N CYS A 747 20.65 -22.26 58.59
CA CYS A 747 21.50 -21.17 58.09
C CYS A 747 21.27 -19.93 58.98
N ARG A 748 22.25 -19.58 59.81
CA ARG A 748 22.32 -18.28 60.48
C ARG A 748 23.01 -17.28 59.54
N THR A 749 22.32 -16.20 59.18
CA THR A 749 22.98 -14.94 58.82
C THR A 749 22.72 -13.92 59.93
N THR A 750 23.77 -13.21 60.32
CA THR A 750 23.68 -12.01 61.16
C THR A 750 23.80 -10.80 60.23
N ASP A 751 23.19 -9.72 60.70
CA ASP A 751 22.59 -8.60 59.99
C ASP A 751 23.51 -7.74 59.08
N SER A 752 22.83 -6.98 58.21
CA SER A 752 23.19 -5.64 57.71
C SER A 752 23.77 -5.48 56.28
N ARG A 753 22.87 -5.05 55.39
CA ARG A 753 23.04 -3.99 54.37
C ARG A 753 24.23 -4.09 53.40
N LYS A 754 24.00 -4.77 52.26
CA LYS A 754 24.17 -4.25 50.87
C LYS A 754 24.07 -5.42 49.89
N SER A 755 23.22 -5.25 48.88
CA SER A 755 23.10 -6.11 47.72
C SER A 755 24.30 -5.91 46.79
N ASP A 756 25.11 -6.95 46.59
CA ASP A 756 25.98 -7.06 45.42
C ASP A 756 25.98 -8.51 44.92
N CYS A 757 25.31 -8.71 43.79
CA CYS A 757 25.34 -9.95 43.03
C CYS A 757 26.59 -9.96 42.13
N LYS A 758 27.45 -10.97 42.27
CA LYS A 758 28.46 -11.30 41.25
C LYS A 758 28.16 -12.66 40.64
N PHE A 759 27.91 -12.63 39.34
CA PHE A 759 27.82 -13.78 38.44
C PHE A 759 29.17 -14.48 38.29
N GLY A 760 29.15 -15.82 38.30
CA GLY A 760 30.22 -16.69 37.84
C GLY A 760 29.65 -17.70 36.86
N ARG A 761 29.96 -17.51 35.58
CA ARG A 761 29.54 -18.29 34.40
C ARG A 761 30.24 -19.65 34.38
N ALA A 762 29.57 -20.69 33.90
CA ALA A 762 30.24 -21.86 33.34
C ALA A 762 29.89 -21.94 31.84
N GLY A 763 30.93 -21.94 31.02
CA GLY A 763 30.85 -22.33 29.61
C GLY A 763 31.56 -23.66 29.42
N SER A 764 31.05 -24.48 28.52
CA SER A 764 31.85 -25.12 27.46
C SER A 764 30.94 -25.93 26.56
N GLN A 765 31.03 -25.63 25.26
CA GLN A 765 30.50 -26.39 24.15
C GLN A 765 31.22 -27.74 24.03
N ASN A 766 30.56 -28.74 23.44
CA ASN A 766 31.10 -29.44 22.29
C ASN A 766 29.99 -30.06 21.43
N VAL A 767 30.12 -29.81 20.15
CA VAL A 767 29.30 -30.19 19.00
C VAL A 767 29.77 -31.56 18.50
N LEU A 768 28.88 -32.37 17.91
CA LEU A 768 29.16 -33.07 16.63
C LEU A 768 27.85 -33.60 16.00
N ILE A 769 27.78 -33.33 14.70
CA ILE A 769 26.72 -33.57 13.71
C ILE A 769 27.05 -34.87 12.95
N MET A 770 26.05 -35.64 12.48
CA MET A 770 25.96 -36.22 11.11
C MET A 770 24.84 -37.27 10.99
N ASP A 771 23.86 -36.96 10.13
CA ASP A 771 23.06 -37.86 9.26
C ASP A 771 23.93 -38.33 8.04
N PRO A 772 23.51 -39.16 7.03
CA PRO A 772 22.40 -40.13 6.85
C PRO A 772 22.77 -41.42 6.01
N ILE A 773 21.76 -42.22 5.57
CA ILE A 773 21.62 -43.03 4.30
C ILE A 773 21.73 -44.60 4.28
N TYR A 774 20.56 -45.23 4.01
CA TYR A 774 20.14 -46.35 3.10
C TYR A 774 20.43 -47.89 3.27
N PHE A 775 19.32 -48.64 3.48
CA PHE A 775 18.74 -49.89 2.85
C PHE A 775 19.51 -51.24 2.77
N PRO A 776 18.86 -52.44 2.54
CA PRO A 776 17.44 -52.75 2.25
C PRO A 776 16.75 -54.01 2.89
N LEU A 777 15.40 -54.07 2.71
CA LEU A 777 14.44 -55.19 2.45
C LEU A 777 14.30 -56.43 3.38
N SER A 778 13.11 -56.65 3.97
CA SER A 778 12.00 -57.49 3.40
C SER A 778 10.81 -57.73 4.38
N ILE A 779 9.57 -57.45 3.91
CA ILE A 779 8.31 -58.26 3.94
C ILE A 779 7.79 -58.72 5.35
N SER A 780 6.52 -58.63 5.78
CA SER A 780 5.17 -58.35 5.23
C SER A 780 4.20 -58.00 6.38
N LEU A 781 3.14 -57.25 6.08
CA LEU A 781 2.05 -56.87 6.99
C LEU A 781 0.69 -57.30 6.43
N LEU A 782 -0.21 -57.67 7.36
CA LEU A 782 -1.67 -57.55 7.36
C LEU A 782 -2.56 -58.44 6.47
N CYS A 783 -3.43 -59.18 7.16
CA CYS A 783 -4.78 -59.54 6.72
C CYS A 783 -5.80 -58.59 7.39
N VAL A 784 -6.76 -58.12 6.60
CA VAL A 784 -8.07 -57.61 6.99
C VAL A 784 -9.07 -58.19 5.99
N PHE A 785 -10.29 -58.58 6.42
CA PHE A 785 -11.58 -58.12 5.86
C PHE A 785 -12.78 -59.05 6.18
N SER A 786 -13.81 -58.41 6.74
CA SER A 786 -15.25 -58.43 6.37
C SER A 786 -16.13 -59.70 6.39
N PHE A 787 -17.14 -59.63 7.27
CA PHE A 787 -18.59 -59.92 7.15
C PHE A 787 -19.20 -60.93 6.14
N GLN A 788 -20.17 -61.69 6.69
CA GLN A 788 -21.54 -62.04 6.23
C GLN A 788 -21.89 -63.47 5.73
N HIS A 789 -22.69 -64.15 6.55
CA HIS A 789 -23.90 -64.98 6.31
C HIS A 789 -23.97 -66.23 5.38
N ILE A 790 -24.58 -67.28 5.97
CA ILE A 790 -25.63 -68.20 5.43
C ILE A 790 -25.21 -69.56 4.80
N LYS A 791 -25.44 -70.60 5.63
CA LYS A 791 -26.15 -71.90 5.39
C LYS A 791 -25.65 -72.95 4.37
N ILE A 792 -25.69 -74.19 4.88
CA ILE A 792 -26.36 -75.40 4.35
C ILE A 792 -25.49 -76.52 3.73
N ILE A 793 -25.57 -77.69 4.41
CA ILE A 793 -25.72 -79.09 3.92
C ILE A 793 -24.54 -80.10 3.95
N HIS A 794 -24.84 -81.17 4.72
CA HIS A 794 -24.52 -82.61 4.61
C HIS A 794 -23.21 -83.19 5.18
N ILE A 795 -23.26 -83.95 6.29
CA ILE A 795 -23.64 -85.41 6.46
C ILE A 795 -22.40 -86.30 6.16
N HIS A 796 -21.88 -87.21 7.00
CA HIS A 796 -22.52 -88.19 7.90
C HIS A 796 -21.49 -88.94 8.82
N LEU A 797 -22.00 -89.49 9.95
CA LEU A 797 -21.67 -90.79 10.61
C LEU A 797 -20.42 -90.85 11.55
N LYS A 798 -20.44 -91.39 12.78
CA LYS A 798 -21.48 -92.11 13.56
C LYS A 798 -21.01 -92.44 15.01
N LEU A 799 -22.00 -92.59 15.89
CA LEU A 799 -22.10 -93.39 17.16
C LEU A 799 -21.35 -92.91 18.42
N PHE A 800 -22.06 -92.45 19.47
CA PHE A 800 -22.82 -93.17 20.55
C PHE A 800 -21.88 -93.68 21.68
N SER A 801 -22.13 -93.55 22.98
CA SER A 801 -23.37 -93.69 23.81
C SER A 801 -23.05 -93.17 25.23
N LEU A 802 -23.75 -92.17 25.80
CA LEU A 802 -25.00 -92.21 26.59
C LEU A 802 -24.89 -92.82 28.00
N LEU A 803 -24.95 -91.96 29.04
CA LEU A 803 -26.12 -91.80 29.93
C LEU A 803 -26.13 -90.38 30.51
#